data_AF-Q9GSA9-F1
#
_entry.id   AF-Q9GSA9-F1
#
_cell.length_a   1.000
_cell.length_b   1.000
_cell.length_c   1.000
_cell.angle_alpha   90.00
_cell.angle_beta   90.00
_cell.angle_gamma   90.00
#
_symmetry.space_group_name_H-M   'P 1'
#
loop_
_entity.id
_entity.type
_entity.pdbx_description
1 polymer ?
#
loop_
_entity_poly.entity_id
_entity_poly.type
_entity_poly.pdbx_seq_one_letter_code
_entity_poly.pdbx_strand_id
1 'polypeptide(L)'
;MSAEQPEQQISGLLEQLYHSSNVSAERETIMNLSNVVRQGGAEFLLDVVKTNLKSGVPEKQEASMTILDEVTLNCGPSFAVMLSSQKWMDRLIKLAKAGPPQVTTKIISTVIGWQKRYHTVSFAQCIKKLSQSKTTGEACKQALRQAGDDGTGSSLGYDASSPASLRSTGVTDSRKSKKCDAVLAELQSDLVSLEYSLENPKFVQDDAIARECKNHKMKCMQMLESGSYESIASDLMQLIERFSRALELYECMTGVDLGEGEAARSRALTRGKDNGGDSDDEYSKQLRARVAPKNAQQVMLQAQEATQQLVEKERHETMQLRTQLEEMRRKYEDMHNKYKDAKARNKEAVGALQEYAKRIEVLEKSGGGAAAAAAALPPPPPISEEKDKGKDKSGPALNVGPIATAMRDTVQVLRQSLREVREQYVSDIQKESAYYSSQLTSAIASIAAAAEKDRGSNSQLLVRTQELYKREMKLRKQYYNQIQELKGNIRVYCRVRPLLPREVAAGHTNIMDFPSADEIRVNDPAGRQKVYEFDEVYPPHAPQARVFEDTSPLIDSVVDGYNVCIFAYGQTGSGKTHTMGGYGEDRGINTRALQRLFEIIDERKDTDESTVTVSVLEIYCEMIRDLLVPKEKSKSTTYEVKQGGQFGTYVTNLSEVPVQCADEITKIMENANKNRSEGQTNMNEHSSRSHMVLYITVRTTNKETNMQCFGKLSLIDLAGSERLDKTGAEGQMLKEAVAINKSLSSLGDVISGLAQNSKHIPFRNSVLTYLLQDSMGGQAKVLMFVCVNPASYNASESNSSLQFASRARGVSLGQIKKNP
;
A
#
# COMPACT_ATOMS: atom_id res chain seq x y z
N MET A 1 -11.76 28.29 -22.15
CA MET A 1 -12.86 27.58 -22.84
C MET A 1 -13.52 26.70 -21.81
N SER A 2 -14.78 26.95 -21.44
CA SER A 2 -15.47 26.15 -20.42
C SER A 2 -15.60 24.70 -20.89
N ALA A 3 -15.15 23.75 -20.10
CA ALA A 3 -15.42 22.34 -20.35
C ALA A 3 -16.94 22.13 -20.24
N GLU A 4 -17.60 21.83 -21.36
CA GLU A 4 -18.99 21.38 -21.34
C GLU A 4 -19.11 20.13 -20.46
N GLN A 5 -20.19 20.05 -19.68
CA GLN A 5 -20.44 18.88 -18.83
C GLN A 5 -20.56 17.61 -19.69
N PRO A 6 -20.05 16.45 -19.25
CA PRO A 6 -20.07 15.20 -20.01
C PRO A 6 -21.48 14.80 -20.52
N GLU A 7 -22.52 15.18 -19.78
CA GLU A 7 -23.92 14.93 -20.11
C GLU A 7 -24.41 15.70 -21.35
N GLN A 8 -23.96 16.95 -21.52
CA GLN A 8 -24.30 17.76 -22.69
C GLN A 8 -23.63 17.22 -23.95
N GLN A 9 -22.37 16.78 -23.82
CA GLN A 9 -21.61 16.18 -24.91
C GLN A 9 -22.21 14.83 -25.35
N ILE A 10 -22.60 13.97 -24.40
CA ILE A 10 -23.27 12.70 -24.71
C ILE A 10 -24.61 12.95 -25.40
N SER A 11 -25.40 13.93 -24.94
CA SER A 11 -26.69 14.26 -25.55
C SER A 11 -26.54 14.70 -27.00
N GLY A 12 -25.59 15.60 -27.29
CA GLY A 12 -25.32 16.07 -28.65
C GLY A 12 -24.81 14.96 -29.58
N LEU A 13 -23.90 14.10 -29.10
CA LEU A 13 -23.38 12.98 -29.88
C LEU A 13 -24.45 11.91 -30.15
N LEU A 14 -25.33 11.63 -29.17
CA LEU A 14 -26.44 10.71 -29.37
C LEU A 14 -27.48 11.25 -30.34
N GLU A 15 -27.80 12.55 -30.29
CA GLU A 15 -28.69 13.18 -31.28
C GLU A 15 -28.14 13.01 -32.69
N GLN A 16 -26.84 13.24 -32.92
CA GLN A 16 -26.20 13.01 -34.22
C GLN A 16 -26.33 11.55 -34.67
N LEU A 17 -26.06 10.60 -33.78
CA LEU A 17 -26.16 9.17 -34.10
C LEU A 17 -27.61 8.73 -34.39
N TYR A 18 -28.61 9.28 -33.70
CA TYR A 18 -30.02 8.95 -33.94
C TYR A 18 -30.62 9.59 -35.20
N HIS A 19 -30.01 10.64 -35.75
CA HIS A 19 -30.39 11.23 -37.04
C HIS A 19 -29.63 10.62 -38.23
N SER A 20 -28.57 9.85 -37.98
CA SER A 20 -27.81 9.17 -39.04
C SER A 20 -28.58 7.97 -39.57
N SER A 21 -28.60 7.83 -40.90
CA SER A 21 -29.19 6.68 -41.60
C SER A 21 -28.36 5.40 -41.47
N ASN A 22 -27.08 5.52 -41.07
CA ASN A 22 -26.23 4.37 -40.75
C ASN A 22 -25.29 4.69 -39.58
N VAL A 23 -25.76 4.38 -38.37
CA VAL A 23 -25.02 4.56 -37.11
C VAL A 23 -23.60 3.97 -37.16
N SER A 24 -23.42 2.79 -37.76
CA SER A 24 -22.11 2.11 -37.81
C SER A 24 -21.08 2.78 -38.73
N ALA A 25 -21.52 3.67 -39.63
CA ALA A 25 -20.65 4.45 -40.50
C ALA A 25 -20.06 5.69 -39.81
N GLU A 26 -20.70 6.18 -38.74
CA GLU A 26 -20.31 7.37 -37.97
C GLU A 26 -19.17 7.08 -36.97
N ARG A 27 -18.04 6.55 -37.48
CA ARG A 27 -16.92 6.07 -36.64
C ARG A 27 -16.32 7.14 -35.74
N GLU A 28 -16.22 8.36 -36.23
CA GLU A 28 -15.65 9.49 -35.47
C GLU A 28 -16.56 9.87 -34.29
N THR A 29 -17.86 9.95 -34.52
CA THR A 29 -18.88 10.24 -33.50
C THR A 29 -18.95 9.13 -32.45
N ILE A 30 -18.86 7.86 -32.86
CA ILE A 30 -18.78 6.70 -31.95
C ILE A 30 -17.51 6.72 -31.10
N MET A 31 -16.37 7.07 -31.69
CA MET A 31 -15.09 7.12 -30.97
C MET A 31 -15.08 8.26 -29.95
N ASN A 32 -15.64 9.42 -30.30
CA ASN A 32 -15.83 10.54 -29.38
C ASN A 32 -16.78 10.17 -28.24
N LEU A 33 -17.90 9.51 -28.54
CA LEU A 33 -18.83 9.02 -27.52
C LEU A 33 -18.14 8.03 -26.57
N SER A 34 -17.36 7.10 -27.12
CA SER A 34 -16.60 6.10 -26.33
C SER A 34 -15.54 6.74 -25.44
N ASN A 35 -14.90 7.82 -25.89
CA ASN A 35 -13.93 8.58 -25.09
C ASN A 35 -14.61 9.29 -23.90
N VAL A 36 -15.78 9.91 -24.11
CA VAL A 36 -16.54 10.53 -23.02
C VAL A 36 -17.06 9.48 -22.02
N VAL A 37 -17.46 8.29 -22.50
CA VAL A 37 -17.83 7.16 -21.64
C VAL A 37 -16.66 6.69 -20.78
N ARG A 38 -15.44 6.58 -21.34
CA ARG A 38 -14.22 6.24 -20.57
C ARG A 38 -13.85 7.30 -19.52
N GLN A 39 -14.27 8.56 -19.71
CA GLN A 39 -14.06 9.65 -18.75
C GLN A 39 -15.14 9.72 -17.66
N GLY A 40 -16.09 8.78 -17.62
CA GLY A 40 -17.08 8.66 -16.53
C GLY A 40 -18.54 8.86 -16.95
N GLY A 41 -18.86 8.98 -18.24
CA GLY A 41 -20.22 9.24 -18.73
C GLY A 41 -21.11 8.00 -18.97
N ALA A 42 -20.70 6.81 -18.53
CA ALA A 42 -21.36 5.54 -18.87
C ALA A 42 -22.81 5.44 -18.35
N GLU A 43 -23.09 5.87 -17.12
CA GLU A 43 -24.43 5.77 -16.53
C GLU A 43 -25.45 6.65 -17.27
N PHE A 44 -25.05 7.88 -17.63
CA PHE A 44 -25.89 8.81 -18.38
C PHE A 44 -26.21 8.28 -19.79
N LEU A 45 -25.21 7.75 -20.50
CA LEU A 45 -25.42 7.08 -21.79
C LEU A 45 -26.46 5.96 -21.67
N LEU A 46 -26.31 5.09 -20.67
CA LEU A 46 -27.22 3.97 -20.44
C LEU A 46 -28.64 4.45 -20.15
N ASP A 47 -28.84 5.53 -19.40
CA ASP A 47 -30.18 6.06 -19.11
C ASP A 47 -30.88 6.67 -20.34
N VAL A 48 -30.14 7.37 -21.21
CA VAL A 48 -30.68 7.90 -22.48
C VAL A 48 -31.06 6.75 -23.42
N VAL A 49 -30.15 5.79 -23.62
CA VAL A 49 -30.38 4.63 -24.49
C VAL A 49 -31.54 3.77 -23.98
N LYS A 50 -31.65 3.58 -22.67
CA LYS A 50 -32.77 2.90 -22.01
C LYS A 50 -34.12 3.56 -22.30
N THR A 51 -34.17 4.89 -22.34
CA THR A 51 -35.39 5.63 -22.66
C THR A 51 -35.79 5.39 -24.11
N ASN A 52 -34.85 5.46 -25.05
CA ASN A 52 -35.10 5.19 -26.47
C ASN A 52 -35.45 3.73 -26.76
N LEU A 53 -34.89 2.77 -26.03
CA LEU A 53 -35.29 1.36 -26.13
C LEU A 53 -36.70 1.10 -25.60
N LYS A 54 -37.22 1.94 -24.69
CA LYS A 54 -38.57 1.78 -24.11
C LYS A 54 -39.66 2.49 -24.92
N SER A 55 -39.41 3.71 -25.40
CA SER A 55 -40.42 4.57 -26.04
C SER A 55 -40.07 5.03 -27.46
N GLY A 56 -38.94 4.61 -28.02
CA GLY A 56 -38.53 4.96 -29.38
C GLY A 56 -39.24 4.13 -30.45
N VAL A 57 -39.31 4.69 -31.67
CA VAL A 57 -39.72 3.97 -32.89
C VAL A 57 -38.74 2.82 -33.21
N PRO A 58 -39.15 1.78 -33.95
CA PRO A 58 -38.31 0.59 -34.21
C PRO A 58 -36.90 0.92 -34.73
N GLU A 59 -36.79 1.89 -35.64
CA GLU A 59 -35.52 2.39 -36.18
C GLU A 59 -34.60 2.95 -35.09
N LYS A 60 -35.15 3.71 -34.13
CA LYS A 60 -34.39 4.22 -32.97
C LYS A 60 -34.01 3.13 -31.98
N GLN A 61 -34.78 2.04 -31.90
CA GLN A 61 -34.46 0.88 -31.06
C GLN A 61 -33.29 0.08 -31.66
N GLU A 62 -33.24 -0.08 -32.99
CA GLU A 62 -32.11 -0.72 -33.68
C GLU A 62 -30.83 0.12 -33.64
N ALA A 63 -30.96 1.43 -33.84
CA ALA A 63 -29.88 2.38 -33.66
C ALA A 63 -29.31 2.28 -32.23
N SER A 64 -30.18 2.25 -31.22
CA SER A 64 -29.78 2.09 -29.81
C SER A 64 -28.99 0.80 -29.56
N MET A 65 -29.43 -0.33 -30.13
CA MET A 65 -28.68 -1.59 -30.01
C MET A 65 -27.33 -1.55 -30.73
N THR A 66 -27.24 -0.85 -31.86
CA THR A 66 -25.99 -0.66 -32.60
C THR A 66 -25.02 0.23 -31.85
N ILE A 67 -25.50 1.33 -31.23
CA ILE A 67 -24.70 2.20 -30.36
C ILE A 67 -24.15 1.40 -29.17
N LEU A 68 -24.97 0.56 -28.53
CA LEU A 68 -24.50 -0.29 -27.44
C LEU A 68 -23.42 -1.27 -27.88
N ASP A 69 -23.57 -1.93 -29.04
CA ASP A 69 -22.56 -2.87 -29.53
C ASP A 69 -21.22 -2.17 -29.83
N GLU A 70 -21.26 -1.04 -30.54
CA GLU A 70 -20.07 -0.26 -30.91
C GLU A 70 -19.38 0.37 -29.70
N VAL A 71 -20.13 0.91 -28.73
CA VAL A 71 -19.55 1.42 -27.48
C VAL A 71 -18.99 0.26 -26.64
N THR A 72 -19.63 -0.90 -26.62
CA THR A 72 -19.08 -2.09 -25.93
C THR A 72 -17.79 -2.57 -26.58
N LEU A 73 -17.70 -2.53 -27.92
CA LEU A 73 -16.47 -2.86 -28.66
C LEU A 73 -15.33 -1.89 -28.35
N ASN A 74 -15.62 -0.59 -28.25
CA ASN A 74 -14.59 0.42 -28.03
C ASN A 74 -14.22 0.59 -26.54
N CYS A 75 -15.16 0.46 -25.62
CA CYS A 75 -14.90 0.60 -24.18
C CYS A 75 -14.44 -0.70 -23.51
N GLY A 76 -14.66 -1.85 -24.15
CA GLY A 76 -14.16 -3.15 -23.69
C GLY A 76 -14.95 -3.74 -22.51
N PRO A 77 -14.34 -4.67 -21.75
CA PRO A 77 -15.03 -5.49 -20.73
C PRO A 77 -15.73 -4.68 -19.63
N SER A 78 -15.20 -3.51 -19.25
CA SER A 78 -15.79 -2.66 -18.21
C SER A 78 -17.21 -2.20 -18.55
N PHE A 79 -17.48 -1.89 -19.83
CA PHE A 79 -18.81 -1.51 -20.31
C PHE A 79 -19.73 -2.73 -20.49
N ALA A 80 -19.17 -3.88 -20.91
CA ALA A 80 -19.90 -5.13 -21.02
C ALA A 80 -20.47 -5.60 -19.67
N VAL A 81 -19.73 -5.42 -18.56
CA VAL A 81 -20.21 -5.75 -17.20
C VAL A 81 -21.36 -4.84 -16.75
N MET A 82 -21.37 -3.56 -17.13
CA MET A 82 -22.52 -2.69 -16.84
C MET A 82 -23.78 -3.15 -17.57
N LEU A 83 -23.64 -3.58 -18.82
CA LEU A 83 -24.74 -4.14 -19.62
C LEU A 83 -25.18 -5.52 -19.13
N SER A 84 -24.28 -6.32 -18.54
CA SER A 84 -24.59 -7.65 -18.01
C SER A 84 -25.48 -7.63 -16.76
N SER A 85 -25.75 -6.46 -16.17
CA SER A 85 -26.64 -6.35 -15.01
C SER A 85 -28.04 -6.95 -15.28
N GLN A 86 -28.60 -7.61 -14.27
CA GLN A 86 -29.90 -8.30 -14.38
C GLN A 86 -31.02 -7.38 -14.86
N LYS A 87 -31.01 -6.10 -14.44
CA LYS A 87 -31.99 -5.09 -14.88
C LYS A 87 -31.94 -4.81 -16.38
N TRP A 88 -30.74 -4.82 -16.98
CA TRP A 88 -30.54 -4.63 -18.41
C TRP A 88 -30.92 -5.89 -19.19
N MET A 89 -30.49 -7.06 -18.73
CA MET A 89 -30.86 -8.35 -19.34
C MET A 89 -32.38 -8.55 -19.37
N ASP A 90 -33.08 -8.34 -18.25
CA ASP A 90 -34.53 -8.48 -18.20
C ASP A 90 -35.24 -7.46 -19.11
N ARG A 91 -34.66 -6.27 -19.31
CA ARG A 91 -35.19 -5.27 -20.24
C ARG A 91 -35.04 -5.71 -21.69
N LEU A 92 -33.86 -6.19 -22.08
CA LEU A 92 -33.61 -6.69 -23.43
C LEU A 92 -34.50 -7.91 -23.74
N ILE A 93 -34.69 -8.81 -22.77
CA ILE A 93 -35.59 -9.95 -22.91
C ILE A 93 -37.05 -9.50 -23.10
N LYS A 94 -37.51 -8.52 -22.32
CA LYS A 94 -38.88 -7.97 -22.47
C LYS A 94 -39.06 -7.31 -23.83
N LEU A 95 -38.08 -6.52 -24.27
CA LEU A 95 -38.14 -5.83 -25.56
C LEU A 95 -38.08 -6.82 -26.73
N ALA A 96 -37.21 -7.83 -26.68
CA ALA A 96 -37.13 -8.86 -27.71
C ALA A 96 -38.42 -9.68 -27.82
N LYS A 97 -39.13 -9.91 -26.71
CA LYS A 97 -40.39 -10.67 -26.69
C LYS A 97 -41.60 -9.88 -27.17
N ALA A 98 -41.61 -8.55 -26.99
CA ALA A 98 -42.75 -7.68 -27.28
C ALA A 98 -42.54 -6.76 -28.50
N GLY A 99 -41.30 -6.63 -28.97
CA GLY A 99 -40.91 -5.75 -30.07
C GLY A 99 -41.13 -6.34 -31.45
N PRO A 100 -40.99 -5.52 -32.50
CA PRO A 100 -41.10 -5.96 -33.89
C PRO A 100 -39.95 -6.92 -34.28
N PRO A 101 -40.15 -7.79 -35.28
CA PRO A 101 -39.19 -8.85 -35.63
C PRO A 101 -37.77 -8.37 -35.93
N GLN A 102 -37.64 -7.17 -36.52
CA GLN A 102 -36.34 -6.59 -36.89
C GLN A 102 -35.51 -6.24 -35.64
N VAL A 103 -36.12 -5.55 -34.66
CA VAL A 103 -35.53 -5.23 -33.35
C VAL A 103 -35.21 -6.51 -32.56
N THR A 104 -36.13 -7.48 -32.55
CA THR A 104 -35.91 -8.77 -31.89
C THR A 104 -34.68 -9.50 -32.44
N THR A 105 -34.53 -9.53 -33.76
CA THR A 105 -33.39 -10.18 -34.43
C THR A 105 -32.08 -9.46 -34.09
N LYS A 106 -32.09 -8.12 -34.09
CA LYS A 106 -30.93 -7.30 -33.73
C LYS A 106 -30.50 -7.50 -32.27
N ILE A 107 -31.44 -7.60 -31.32
CA ILE A 107 -31.13 -7.87 -29.91
C ILE A 107 -30.50 -9.25 -29.77
N ILE A 108 -31.08 -10.28 -30.40
CA ILE A 108 -30.58 -11.65 -30.33
C ILE A 108 -29.16 -11.74 -30.88
N SER A 109 -28.89 -11.19 -32.07
CA SER A 109 -27.55 -11.25 -32.68
C SER A 109 -26.51 -10.50 -31.86
N THR A 110 -26.87 -9.34 -31.32
CA THR A 110 -25.97 -8.51 -30.49
C THR A 110 -25.61 -9.20 -29.18
N VAL A 111 -26.59 -9.79 -28.48
CA VAL A 111 -26.34 -10.51 -27.21
C VAL A 111 -25.54 -11.80 -27.44
N ILE A 112 -25.77 -12.51 -28.55
CA ILE A 112 -24.92 -13.66 -28.94
C ILE A 112 -23.49 -13.19 -29.22
N GLY A 113 -23.31 -12.05 -29.89
CA GLY A 113 -22.01 -11.42 -30.11
C GLY A 113 -21.30 -11.07 -28.80
N TRP A 114 -22.02 -10.48 -27.83
CA TRP A 114 -21.47 -10.18 -26.51
C TRP A 114 -21.11 -11.44 -25.71
N GLN A 115 -21.94 -12.49 -25.77
CA GLN A 115 -21.61 -13.78 -25.13
C GLN A 115 -20.34 -14.39 -25.72
N LYS A 116 -20.16 -14.34 -27.04
CA LYS A 116 -18.95 -14.85 -27.70
C LYS A 116 -17.69 -14.06 -27.38
N ARG A 117 -17.82 -12.77 -27.05
CA ARG A 117 -16.66 -11.88 -26.80
C ARG A 117 -16.27 -11.80 -25.33
N TYR A 118 -17.27 -11.86 -24.44
CA TYR A 118 -17.09 -11.53 -23.01
C TYR A 118 -17.54 -12.64 -22.06
N HIS A 119 -18.12 -13.73 -22.58
CA HIS A 119 -18.45 -14.95 -21.83
C HIS A 119 -19.25 -14.78 -20.51
N THR A 120 -19.96 -13.66 -20.32
CA THR A 120 -20.65 -13.39 -19.05
C THR A 120 -21.87 -14.30 -18.83
N VAL A 121 -22.08 -14.79 -17.59
CA VAL A 121 -23.21 -15.66 -17.28
C VAL A 121 -24.55 -15.00 -17.55
N SER A 122 -24.63 -13.68 -17.41
CA SER A 122 -25.88 -12.94 -17.61
C SER A 122 -26.27 -12.86 -19.10
N PHE A 123 -25.31 -12.74 -20.02
CA PHE A 123 -25.57 -12.89 -21.45
C PHE A 123 -25.95 -14.34 -21.80
N ALA A 124 -25.28 -15.35 -21.22
CA ALA A 124 -25.61 -16.76 -21.42
C ALA A 124 -27.04 -17.10 -20.93
N GLN A 125 -27.41 -16.60 -19.74
CA GLN A 125 -28.75 -16.74 -19.18
C GLN A 125 -29.80 -16.00 -20.02
N CYS A 126 -29.47 -14.84 -20.57
CA CYS A 126 -30.33 -14.09 -21.47
C CYS A 126 -30.60 -14.89 -22.75
N ILE A 127 -29.57 -15.43 -23.39
CA ILE A 127 -29.69 -16.31 -24.57
C ILE A 127 -30.51 -17.55 -24.23
N LYS A 128 -30.27 -18.20 -23.08
CA LYS A 128 -31.07 -19.34 -22.62
C LYS A 128 -32.56 -18.97 -22.49
N LYS A 129 -32.89 -17.85 -21.84
CA LYS A 129 -34.27 -17.36 -21.68
C LYS A 129 -34.94 -16.96 -23.00
N LEU A 130 -34.18 -16.46 -23.97
CA LEU A 130 -34.67 -16.14 -25.32
C LEU A 130 -34.92 -17.43 -26.14
N SER A 131 -33.99 -18.39 -26.08
CA SER A 131 -34.10 -19.69 -26.79
C SER A 131 -35.28 -20.56 -26.31
N GLN A 132 -35.65 -20.43 -25.03
CA GLN A 132 -36.78 -21.15 -24.40
C GLN A 132 -38.13 -20.45 -24.57
N SER A 133 -38.15 -19.24 -25.13
CA SER A 133 -39.39 -18.47 -25.31
C SER A 133 -40.16 -18.93 -26.55
N LYS A 134 -41.49 -19.04 -26.43
CA LYS A 134 -42.37 -19.38 -27.56
C LYS A 134 -42.33 -18.37 -28.72
N THR A 135 -42.01 -17.10 -28.45
CA THR A 135 -42.02 -16.02 -29.45
C THR A 135 -40.64 -15.73 -30.06
N THR A 136 -39.57 -15.93 -29.31
CA THR A 136 -38.19 -15.58 -29.75
C THR A 136 -37.29 -16.80 -29.93
N GLY A 137 -37.77 -17.99 -29.56
CA GLY A 137 -36.98 -19.22 -29.51
C GLY A 137 -36.51 -19.72 -30.88
N GLU A 138 -37.33 -19.64 -31.92
CA GLU A 138 -36.93 -20.05 -33.28
C GLU A 138 -35.87 -19.11 -33.87
N ALA A 139 -36.09 -17.79 -33.78
CA ALA A 139 -35.12 -16.78 -34.21
C ALA A 139 -33.78 -16.92 -33.47
N CYS A 140 -33.82 -17.18 -32.16
CA CYS A 140 -32.62 -17.38 -31.34
C CYS A 140 -31.85 -18.66 -31.73
N LYS A 141 -32.56 -19.78 -31.96
CA LYS A 141 -31.93 -21.03 -32.42
C LYS A 141 -31.34 -20.89 -33.83
N GLN A 142 -32.00 -20.15 -34.72
CA GLN A 142 -31.49 -19.87 -36.06
C GLN A 142 -30.22 -19.02 -36.01
N ALA A 143 -30.20 -17.95 -35.20
CA ALA A 143 -29.03 -17.11 -35.00
C ALA A 143 -27.86 -17.87 -34.36
N LEU A 144 -28.13 -18.76 -33.39
CA LEU A 144 -27.11 -19.62 -32.78
C LEU A 144 -26.51 -20.63 -33.76
N ARG A 145 -27.32 -21.18 -34.68
CA ARG A 145 -26.83 -22.07 -35.75
C ARG A 145 -25.94 -21.33 -36.74
N GLN A 146 -26.37 -20.13 -37.17
CA GLN A 146 -25.57 -19.27 -38.05
C GLN A 146 -24.26 -18.82 -37.37
N ALA A 147 -24.28 -18.58 -36.06
CA ALA A 147 -23.10 -18.23 -35.31
C ALA A 147 -22.18 -19.45 -35.03
N GLY A 148 -22.70 -20.68 -35.04
CA GLY A 148 -21.93 -21.90 -34.77
C GLY A 148 -21.11 -22.44 -35.96
N ASP A 149 -21.40 -21.98 -37.17
CA ASP A 149 -20.74 -22.44 -38.41
C ASP A 149 -19.42 -21.68 -38.70
N ASP A 150 -19.11 -20.64 -37.93
CA ASP A 150 -17.81 -19.95 -37.95
C ASP A 150 -16.76 -20.75 -37.16
N GLY A 151 -16.28 -21.86 -37.73
CA GLY A 151 -14.89 -22.32 -37.66
C GLY A 151 -14.18 -22.59 -36.32
N THR A 152 -14.84 -22.55 -35.16
CA THR A 152 -14.24 -22.95 -33.87
C THR A 152 -15.27 -23.67 -33.00
N GLY A 153 -15.16 -25.00 -32.94
CA GLY A 153 -16.04 -25.85 -32.16
C GLY A 153 -15.78 -25.76 -30.66
N SER A 154 -16.83 -25.48 -29.90
CA SER A 154 -16.95 -25.78 -28.46
C SER A 154 -18.41 -26.13 -28.19
N SER A 155 -18.67 -27.41 -27.92
CA SER A 155 -20.00 -27.93 -27.58
C SER A 155 -20.31 -27.68 -26.11
N LEU A 156 -21.52 -27.21 -25.84
CA LEU A 156 -22.15 -27.25 -24.52
C LEU A 156 -22.35 -28.71 -24.06
N GLY A 157 -21.67 -29.15 -23.00
CA GLY A 157 -21.94 -30.44 -22.35
C GLY A 157 -20.92 -30.85 -21.29
N TYR A 158 -21.39 -31.05 -20.06
CA TYR A 158 -20.69 -31.69 -18.93
C TYR A 158 -20.43 -33.18 -19.25
N ASP A 159 -19.22 -33.68 -18.98
CA ASP A 159 -18.99 -34.96 -18.28
C ASP A 159 -17.50 -35.20 -17.97
N ALA A 160 -17.25 -35.90 -16.86
CA ALA A 160 -15.95 -36.16 -16.25
C ALA A 160 -15.29 -37.47 -16.73
N SER A 161 -13.96 -37.52 -16.57
CA SER A 161 -13.06 -38.68 -16.48
C SER A 161 -12.33 -39.22 -17.74
N SER A 162 -11.00 -39.10 -17.62
CA SER A 162 -9.88 -39.94 -18.11
C SER A 162 -9.29 -39.78 -19.53
N PRO A 163 -7.95 -39.94 -19.68
CA PRO A 163 -7.15 -39.42 -20.79
C PRO A 163 -6.60 -40.50 -21.75
N ALA A 164 -6.39 -40.18 -23.03
CA ALA A 164 -5.29 -40.72 -23.85
C ALA A 164 -5.25 -40.21 -25.30
N SER A 165 -4.01 -40.07 -25.80
CA SER A 165 -3.56 -40.22 -27.20
C SER A 165 -3.55 -39.00 -28.14
N LEU A 166 -2.41 -38.29 -28.09
CA LEU A 166 -1.53 -37.91 -29.21
C LEU A 166 -2.01 -38.17 -30.66
N ARG A 167 -1.80 -37.18 -31.55
CA ARG A 167 -0.78 -37.27 -32.61
C ARG A 167 -0.49 -35.90 -33.28
N SER A 168 0.81 -35.63 -33.39
CA SER A 168 1.41 -34.54 -34.13
C SER A 168 1.35 -34.76 -35.64
N THR A 169 0.99 -33.73 -36.40
CA THR A 169 1.50 -33.53 -37.76
C THR A 169 1.84 -32.06 -37.96
N GLY A 170 3.03 -31.82 -38.51
CA GLY A 170 3.71 -30.53 -38.57
C GLY A 170 2.91 -29.44 -39.27
N VAL A 171 2.94 -28.23 -38.70
CA VAL A 171 2.39 -27.02 -39.29
C VAL A 171 3.34 -25.86 -39.01
N THR A 172 3.53 -25.04 -40.06
CA THR A 172 4.46 -23.91 -40.20
C THR A 172 4.42 -22.85 -39.09
N ASP A 173 5.57 -22.22 -38.83
CA ASP A 173 5.88 -21.32 -37.70
C ASP A 173 4.90 -20.14 -37.53
N SER A 174 4.36 -19.58 -38.63
CA SER A 174 3.42 -18.45 -38.55
C SER A 174 2.02 -18.84 -38.04
N ARG A 175 1.64 -20.12 -38.14
CA ARG A 175 0.39 -20.64 -37.53
C ARG A 175 0.57 -21.01 -36.07
N LYS A 176 1.79 -21.35 -35.62
CA LYS A 176 2.10 -21.60 -34.21
C LYS A 176 2.03 -20.31 -33.38
N SER A 177 2.64 -19.21 -33.85
CA SER A 177 2.57 -17.91 -33.16
C SER A 177 1.13 -17.39 -33.07
N LYS A 178 0.36 -17.42 -34.16
CA LYS A 178 -1.07 -17.03 -34.12
C LYS A 178 -1.94 -17.92 -33.21
N LYS A 179 -1.59 -19.20 -33.06
CA LYS A 179 -2.24 -20.09 -32.08
C LYS A 179 -1.86 -19.75 -30.64
N CYS A 180 -0.61 -19.40 -30.37
CA CYS A 180 -0.16 -19.00 -29.05
C CYS A 180 -0.81 -17.69 -28.60
N ASP A 181 -0.87 -16.70 -29.50
CA ASP A 181 -1.50 -15.40 -29.22
C ASP A 181 -3.01 -15.54 -28.98
N ALA A 182 -3.69 -16.41 -29.75
CA ALA A 182 -5.11 -16.69 -29.55
C ALA A 182 -5.39 -17.35 -28.19
N VAL A 183 -4.54 -18.28 -27.75
CA VAL A 183 -4.67 -18.96 -26.45
C VAL A 183 -4.39 -17.99 -25.30
N LEU A 184 -3.39 -17.11 -25.41
CA LEU A 184 -3.11 -16.10 -24.40
C LEU A 184 -4.25 -15.08 -24.28
N ALA A 185 -4.84 -14.65 -25.40
CA ALA A 185 -5.95 -13.70 -25.41
C ALA A 185 -7.22 -14.28 -24.77
N GLU A 186 -7.51 -15.56 -25.01
CA GLU A 186 -8.61 -16.29 -24.38
C GLU A 186 -8.43 -16.35 -22.85
N LEU A 187 -7.24 -16.76 -22.38
CA LEU A 187 -6.91 -16.85 -20.95
C LEU A 187 -6.94 -15.47 -20.26
N GLN A 188 -6.52 -14.41 -20.93
CA GLN A 188 -6.52 -13.06 -20.38
C GLN A 188 -7.93 -12.45 -20.24
N SER A 189 -8.87 -12.82 -21.11
CA SER A 189 -10.21 -12.22 -21.13
C SER A 189 -11.01 -12.51 -19.85
N ASP A 190 -10.99 -13.77 -19.40
CA ASP A 190 -11.72 -14.18 -18.19
C ASP A 190 -11.04 -13.69 -16.91
N LEU A 191 -9.70 -13.65 -16.89
CA LEU A 191 -8.93 -13.09 -15.78
C LEU A 191 -9.26 -11.62 -15.55
N VAL A 192 -9.31 -10.81 -16.61
CA VAL A 192 -9.65 -9.39 -16.53
C VAL A 192 -11.10 -9.20 -16.07
N SER A 193 -12.00 -10.10 -16.48
CA SER A 193 -13.41 -10.09 -16.05
C SER A 193 -13.56 -10.41 -14.55
N LEU A 194 -12.75 -11.34 -14.02
CA LEU A 194 -12.69 -11.64 -12.60
C LEU A 194 -12.05 -10.49 -11.80
N GLU A 195 -10.91 -9.96 -12.25
CA GLU A 195 -10.22 -8.82 -11.63
C GLU A 195 -11.14 -7.58 -11.53
N TYR A 196 -11.89 -7.26 -12.59
CA TYR A 196 -12.85 -6.16 -12.57
C TYR A 196 -14.04 -6.41 -11.63
N SER A 197 -14.51 -7.66 -11.55
CA SER A 197 -15.57 -8.03 -10.59
C SER A 197 -15.09 -7.80 -9.17
N LEU A 198 -13.85 -8.19 -8.84
CA LEU A 198 -13.22 -7.98 -7.54
C LEU A 198 -13.05 -6.49 -7.19
N GLU A 199 -12.75 -5.65 -8.18
CA GLU A 199 -12.68 -4.19 -7.99
C GLU A 199 -14.04 -3.52 -7.77
N ASN A 200 -15.15 -4.20 -8.12
CA ASN A 200 -16.51 -3.67 -8.05
C ASN A 200 -17.46 -4.62 -7.28
N PRO A 201 -17.53 -4.52 -5.93
CA PRO A 201 -18.22 -5.49 -5.05
C PRO A 201 -19.70 -5.77 -5.35
N LYS A 202 -20.37 -4.89 -6.12
CA LYS A 202 -21.77 -5.07 -6.53
C LYS A 202 -21.96 -6.21 -7.55
N PHE A 203 -20.90 -6.67 -8.21
CA PHE A 203 -20.94 -7.68 -9.28
C PHE A 203 -20.32 -9.03 -8.88
N VAL A 204 -19.86 -9.18 -7.64
CA VAL A 204 -19.02 -10.31 -7.13
C VAL A 204 -19.79 -11.63 -6.89
N GLN A 205 -21.01 -11.80 -7.42
CA GLN A 205 -21.85 -13.00 -7.16
C GLN A 205 -21.75 -14.12 -8.22
N ASP A 206 -20.82 -14.03 -9.17
CA ASP A 206 -20.74 -14.99 -10.29
C ASP A 206 -19.62 -16.04 -10.09
N ASP A 207 -19.94 -17.13 -9.39
CA ASP A 207 -19.02 -18.24 -9.09
C ASP A 207 -18.51 -18.99 -10.34
N ALA A 208 -19.14 -18.80 -11.49
CA ALA A 208 -18.79 -19.51 -12.72
C ALA A 208 -17.49 -18.96 -13.34
N ILE A 209 -17.31 -17.63 -13.32
CA ILE A 209 -16.11 -16.97 -13.85
C ILE A 209 -14.89 -17.37 -13.02
N ALA A 210 -15.05 -17.45 -11.69
CA ALA A 210 -13.98 -17.87 -10.80
C ALA A 210 -13.61 -19.36 -10.99
N ARG A 211 -14.60 -20.25 -11.16
CA ARG A 211 -14.34 -21.65 -11.50
C ARG A 211 -13.64 -21.83 -12.85
N GLU A 212 -14.00 -21.02 -13.84
CA GLU A 212 -13.36 -21.05 -15.16
C GLU A 212 -11.93 -20.50 -15.11
N CYS A 213 -11.69 -19.42 -14.35
CA CYS A 213 -10.35 -18.91 -14.08
C CYS A 213 -9.45 -19.96 -13.40
N LYS A 214 -10.01 -20.79 -12.51
CA LYS A 214 -9.30 -21.93 -11.91
C LYS A 214 -8.95 -22.99 -12.96
N ASN A 215 -9.88 -23.34 -13.85
CA ASN A 215 -9.62 -24.26 -14.96
C ASN A 215 -8.53 -23.72 -15.91
N HIS A 216 -8.56 -22.42 -16.19
CA HIS A 216 -7.57 -21.72 -17.01
C HIS A 216 -6.19 -21.70 -16.36
N LYS A 217 -6.10 -21.50 -15.05
CA LYS A 217 -4.85 -21.65 -14.28
C LYS A 217 -4.27 -23.07 -14.42
N MET A 218 -5.10 -24.10 -14.24
CA MET A 218 -4.68 -25.50 -14.38
C MET A 218 -4.23 -25.82 -15.81
N LYS A 219 -4.93 -25.29 -16.82
CA LYS A 219 -4.55 -25.42 -18.23
C LYS A 219 -3.19 -24.76 -18.52
N CYS A 220 -2.91 -23.58 -17.94
CA CYS A 220 -1.60 -22.94 -18.06
C CYS A 220 -0.49 -23.79 -17.45
N MET A 221 -0.73 -24.41 -16.28
CA MET A 221 0.23 -25.31 -15.62
C MET A 221 0.52 -26.55 -16.48
N GLN A 222 -0.53 -27.19 -17.01
CA GLN A 222 -0.39 -28.32 -17.93
C GLN A 222 0.35 -27.96 -19.23
N MET A 223 0.11 -26.75 -19.76
CA MET A 223 0.81 -26.25 -20.95
C MET A 223 2.30 -26.04 -20.69
N LEU A 224 2.68 -25.52 -19.52
CA LEU A 224 4.08 -25.41 -19.10
C LEU A 224 4.74 -26.78 -18.93
N GLU A 225 4.03 -27.75 -18.33
CA GLU A 225 4.54 -29.11 -18.12
C GLU A 225 4.71 -29.90 -19.42
N SER A 226 3.88 -29.63 -20.44
CA SER A 226 3.93 -30.32 -21.74
C SER A 226 5.14 -29.96 -22.61
N GLY A 227 5.90 -28.91 -22.25
CA GLY A 227 7.04 -28.39 -23.03
C GLY A 227 6.69 -27.88 -24.44
N SER A 228 5.40 -27.87 -24.81
CA SER A 228 4.94 -27.56 -26.18
C SER A 228 4.81 -26.05 -26.45
N TYR A 229 5.01 -25.22 -25.42
CA TYR A 229 4.76 -23.77 -25.41
C TYR A 229 5.94 -22.96 -24.81
N GLU A 230 7.18 -23.40 -25.02
CA GLU A 230 8.38 -22.73 -24.49
C GLU A 230 8.48 -21.24 -24.85
N SER A 231 8.01 -20.84 -26.04
CA SER A 231 8.07 -19.44 -26.50
C SER A 231 7.19 -18.48 -25.70
N ILE A 232 6.16 -18.98 -25.01
CA ILE A 232 5.23 -18.19 -24.17
C ILE A 232 5.29 -18.60 -22.69
N ALA A 233 6.31 -19.35 -22.28
CA ALA A 233 6.42 -19.88 -20.93
C ALA A 233 6.46 -18.78 -19.85
N SER A 234 7.14 -17.66 -20.16
CA SER A 234 7.17 -16.48 -19.27
C SER A 234 5.79 -15.86 -19.09
N ASP A 235 5.01 -15.75 -20.16
CA ASP A 235 3.67 -15.16 -20.14
C ASP A 235 2.66 -16.08 -19.44
N LEU A 236 2.79 -17.40 -19.63
CA LEU A 236 2.00 -18.41 -18.91
C LEU A 236 2.29 -18.39 -17.40
N MET A 237 3.55 -18.21 -16.98
CA MET A 237 3.88 -18.07 -15.56
C MET A 237 3.28 -16.80 -14.94
N GLN A 238 3.35 -15.66 -15.65
CA GLN A 238 2.70 -14.43 -15.19
C GLN A 238 1.18 -14.57 -15.11
N LEU A 239 0.56 -15.29 -16.05
CA LEU A 239 -0.88 -15.57 -16.01
C LEU A 239 -1.25 -16.44 -14.82
N ILE A 240 -0.49 -17.50 -14.53
CA ILE A 240 -0.73 -18.38 -13.37
C ILE A 240 -0.67 -17.58 -12.07
N GLU A 241 0.30 -16.68 -11.92
CA GLU A 241 0.42 -15.84 -10.73
C GLU A 241 -0.80 -14.90 -10.58
N ARG A 242 -1.20 -14.24 -11.67
CA ARG A 242 -2.37 -13.35 -11.65
C ARG A 242 -3.68 -14.10 -11.39
N PHE A 243 -3.86 -15.27 -11.99
CA PHE A 243 -5.01 -16.14 -11.70
C PHE A 243 -5.04 -16.55 -10.23
N SER A 244 -3.88 -16.93 -9.65
CA SER A 244 -3.80 -17.30 -8.23
C SER A 244 -4.23 -16.16 -7.33
N ARG A 245 -3.72 -14.95 -7.58
CA ARG A 245 -4.08 -13.75 -6.81
C ARG A 245 -5.56 -13.38 -6.95
N ALA A 246 -6.10 -13.44 -8.16
CA ALA A 246 -7.51 -13.13 -8.40
C ALA A 246 -8.44 -14.15 -7.74
N LEU A 247 -8.11 -15.45 -7.80
CA LEU A 247 -8.89 -16.51 -7.17
C LEU A 247 -8.84 -16.44 -5.64
N GLU A 248 -7.68 -16.19 -5.05
CA GLU A 248 -7.54 -15.99 -3.60
C GLU A 248 -8.37 -14.80 -3.09
N LEU A 249 -8.32 -13.67 -3.81
CA LEU A 249 -9.14 -12.50 -3.49
C LEU A 249 -10.63 -12.80 -3.64
N TYR A 250 -11.02 -13.59 -4.64
CA TYR A 250 -12.40 -14.02 -4.84
C TYR A 250 -12.91 -14.92 -3.71
N GLU A 251 -12.14 -15.94 -3.30
CA GLU A 251 -12.46 -16.79 -2.15
C GLU A 251 -12.60 -15.94 -0.87
N CYS A 252 -11.72 -14.95 -0.69
CA CYS A 252 -11.77 -14.05 0.47
C CYS A 252 -12.99 -13.12 0.47
N MET A 253 -13.45 -12.68 -0.71
CA MET A 253 -14.59 -11.75 -0.82
C MET A 253 -15.96 -12.46 -0.82
N THR A 254 -16.03 -13.69 -1.34
CA THR A 254 -17.29 -14.44 -1.49
C THR A 254 -17.49 -15.54 -0.46
N GLY A 255 -16.40 -16.05 0.14
CA GLY A 255 -16.41 -17.23 1.01
C GLY A 255 -16.64 -18.55 0.26
N VAL A 256 -16.66 -18.55 -1.07
CA VAL A 256 -16.75 -19.77 -1.88
C VAL A 256 -15.38 -20.42 -1.94
N ASP A 257 -15.24 -21.63 -1.40
CA ASP A 257 -13.99 -22.38 -1.47
C ASP A 257 -13.77 -22.93 -2.89
N LEU A 258 -12.73 -22.42 -3.55
CA LEU A 258 -12.25 -22.90 -4.84
C LEU A 258 -10.99 -23.76 -4.65
N GLY A 259 -10.61 -24.12 -3.42
CA GLY A 259 -9.51 -25.03 -3.11
C GLY A 259 -8.11 -24.42 -3.17
N GLU A 260 -7.99 -23.09 -3.26
CA GLU A 260 -6.70 -22.40 -3.14
C GLU A 260 -6.40 -22.09 -1.66
N GLY A 261 -7.40 -21.61 -0.91
CA GLY A 261 -7.24 -21.13 0.46
C GLY A 261 -7.20 -22.20 1.56
N GLU A 262 -8.01 -23.26 1.48
CA GLU A 262 -8.10 -24.28 2.54
C GLU A 262 -7.06 -25.41 2.38
N ALA A 263 -6.73 -25.75 1.12
CA ALA A 263 -5.65 -26.69 0.82
C ALA A 263 -4.26 -26.07 1.08
N ALA A 264 -4.05 -24.77 0.83
CA ALA A 264 -2.81 -24.08 1.20
C ALA A 264 -2.66 -23.92 2.73
N ARG A 265 -3.77 -23.63 3.45
CA ARG A 265 -3.79 -23.61 4.92
C ARG A 265 -3.54 -24.99 5.53
N SER A 266 -4.15 -26.05 5.00
CA SER A 266 -3.88 -27.43 5.44
C SER A 266 -2.43 -27.84 5.16
N ARG A 267 -1.83 -27.41 4.05
CA ARG A 267 -0.40 -27.62 3.73
C ARG A 267 0.56 -26.84 4.63
N ALA A 268 0.16 -25.67 5.14
CA ALA A 268 0.94 -24.89 6.10
C ALA A 268 0.83 -25.42 7.54
N LEU A 269 -0.33 -25.99 7.90
CA LEU A 269 -0.62 -26.50 9.24
C LEU A 269 -0.17 -27.95 9.48
N THR A 270 -0.09 -28.79 8.43
CA THR A 270 0.32 -30.20 8.57
C THR A 270 1.80 -30.42 8.27
N ARG A 271 2.68 -29.65 8.92
CA ARG A 271 4.11 -30.01 9.00
C ARG A 271 4.38 -30.82 10.27
N GLY A 272 3.84 -32.04 10.30
CA GLY A 272 4.23 -33.05 11.28
C GLY A 272 3.08 -33.83 11.90
N LYS A 273 2.56 -34.83 11.17
CA LYS A 273 2.23 -36.20 11.63
C LYS A 273 1.29 -36.85 10.62
N ASP A 274 1.76 -37.94 10.01
CA ASP A 274 0.96 -38.84 9.19
C ASP A 274 -0.11 -39.54 10.03
N ASN A 275 -1.33 -39.63 9.48
CA ASN A 275 -1.99 -40.92 9.23
C ASN A 275 -3.32 -40.74 8.48
N GLY A 276 -3.41 -41.32 7.27
CA GLY A 276 -4.61 -42.00 6.81
C GLY A 276 -5.38 -41.41 5.63
N GLY A 277 -4.87 -41.63 4.41
CA GLY A 277 -5.65 -42.17 3.29
C GLY A 277 -6.35 -41.19 2.33
N ASP A 278 -5.65 -40.77 1.29
CA ASP A 278 -6.18 -40.88 -0.08
C ASP A 278 -5.04 -40.92 -1.12
N SER A 279 -5.31 -41.57 -2.25
CA SER A 279 -4.38 -42.16 -3.21
C SER A 279 -3.45 -41.24 -4.04
N ASP A 280 -3.29 -39.96 -3.68
CA ASP A 280 -2.47 -38.96 -4.41
C ASP A 280 -1.04 -38.76 -3.86
N ASP A 281 -0.70 -39.44 -2.76
CA ASP A 281 0.55 -39.20 -2.03
C ASP A 281 1.80 -39.88 -2.63
N GLU A 282 1.64 -40.86 -3.51
CA GLU A 282 2.78 -41.60 -4.08
C GLU A 282 3.44 -40.87 -5.26
N TYR A 283 2.64 -40.14 -6.05
CA TYR A 283 3.11 -39.27 -7.14
C TYR A 283 3.81 -38.01 -6.59
N SER A 284 3.27 -37.46 -5.49
CA SER A 284 3.80 -36.29 -4.79
C SER A 284 5.11 -36.57 -4.04
N LYS A 285 5.27 -37.78 -3.49
CA LYS A 285 6.54 -38.23 -2.86
C LYS A 285 7.67 -38.40 -3.88
N GLN A 286 7.38 -38.84 -5.10
CA GLN A 286 8.38 -38.93 -6.17
C GLN A 286 8.84 -37.54 -6.66
N LEU A 287 7.96 -36.53 -6.64
CA LEU A 287 8.33 -35.13 -6.93
C LEU A 287 9.20 -34.52 -5.82
N ARG A 288 8.87 -34.75 -4.54
CA ARG A 288 9.64 -34.19 -3.40
C ARG A 288 11.02 -34.84 -3.23
N ALA A 289 11.19 -36.11 -3.61
CA ALA A 289 12.49 -36.79 -3.57
C ALA A 289 13.48 -36.29 -4.64
N ARG A 290 13.02 -35.53 -5.65
CA ARG A 290 13.87 -34.95 -6.71
C ARG A 290 14.06 -33.43 -6.62
N VAL A 291 13.31 -32.71 -5.78
CA VAL A 291 13.34 -31.23 -5.72
C VAL A 291 13.52 -30.69 -4.29
N ALA A 292 14.47 -31.26 -3.55
CA ALA A 292 15.16 -30.50 -2.51
C ALA A 292 16.64 -30.50 -2.86
N PRO A 293 17.28 -29.32 -3.06
CA PRO A 293 17.89 -28.68 -1.89
C PRO A 293 18.04 -27.14 -1.91
N LYS A 294 18.15 -26.56 -0.70
CA LYS A 294 19.06 -25.46 -0.29
C LYS A 294 18.96 -24.03 -0.84
N ASN A 295 18.09 -23.70 -1.81
CA ASN A 295 18.17 -22.40 -2.50
C ASN A 295 17.51 -21.17 -1.84
N ALA A 296 16.63 -21.26 -0.84
CA ALA A 296 15.93 -20.05 -0.35
C ALA A 296 16.89 -19.03 0.32
N GLN A 297 17.84 -19.50 1.13
CA GLN A 297 18.88 -18.64 1.72
C GLN A 297 19.89 -18.17 0.67
N GLN A 298 20.18 -19.00 -0.34
CA GLN A 298 21.13 -18.68 -1.40
C GLN A 298 20.56 -17.69 -2.42
N VAL A 299 19.26 -17.77 -2.73
CA VAL A 299 18.54 -16.83 -3.59
C VAL A 299 18.41 -15.47 -2.90
N MET A 300 18.21 -15.45 -1.58
CA MET A 300 18.17 -14.21 -0.82
C MET A 300 19.56 -13.56 -0.72
N LEU A 301 20.62 -14.36 -0.55
CA LEU A 301 22.00 -13.90 -0.60
C LEU A 301 22.39 -13.40 -1.99
N GLN A 302 22.01 -14.12 -3.06
CA GLN A 302 22.24 -13.73 -4.45
C GLN A 302 21.46 -12.46 -4.82
N ALA A 303 20.25 -12.27 -4.29
CA ALA A 303 19.49 -11.03 -4.46
C ALA A 303 20.18 -9.86 -3.74
N GLN A 304 20.73 -10.09 -2.53
CA GLN A 304 21.48 -9.09 -1.78
C GLN A 304 22.81 -8.72 -2.47
N GLU A 305 23.53 -9.73 -2.98
CA GLU A 305 24.77 -9.56 -3.75
C GLU A 305 24.51 -8.87 -5.09
N ALA A 306 23.43 -9.21 -5.81
CA ALA A 306 23.04 -8.54 -7.04
C ALA A 306 22.66 -7.08 -6.80
N THR A 307 22.00 -6.78 -5.68
CA THR A 307 21.67 -5.40 -5.29
C THR A 307 22.93 -4.62 -4.93
N GLN A 308 23.87 -5.22 -4.20
CA GLN A 308 25.16 -4.58 -3.90
C GLN A 308 26.00 -4.36 -5.16
N GLN A 309 26.05 -5.31 -6.09
CA GLN A 309 26.76 -5.17 -7.37
C GLN A 309 26.15 -4.06 -8.24
N LEU A 310 24.83 -3.89 -8.24
CA LEU A 310 24.17 -2.77 -8.91
C LEU A 310 24.57 -1.43 -8.30
N VAL A 311 24.56 -1.32 -6.97
CA VAL A 311 24.97 -0.09 -6.25
C VAL A 311 26.45 0.21 -6.46
N GLU A 312 27.31 -0.81 -6.51
CA GLU A 312 28.74 -0.65 -6.81
C GLU A 312 28.99 -0.25 -8.26
N LYS A 313 28.22 -0.80 -9.21
CA LYS A 313 28.28 -0.41 -10.62
C LYS A 313 27.85 1.04 -10.82
N GLU A 314 26.75 1.46 -10.19
CA GLU A 314 26.32 2.87 -10.21
C GLU A 314 27.36 3.80 -9.56
N ARG A 315 27.97 3.39 -8.44
CA ARG A 315 29.08 4.14 -7.82
C ARG A 315 30.29 4.24 -8.76
N HIS A 316 30.63 3.16 -9.46
CA HIS A 316 31.75 3.14 -10.39
C HIS A 316 31.49 4.03 -11.61
N GLU A 317 30.30 3.96 -12.21
CA GLU A 317 29.90 4.84 -13.32
C GLU A 317 29.89 6.31 -12.87
N THR A 318 29.37 6.60 -11.67
CA THR A 318 29.38 7.96 -11.10
C THR A 318 30.81 8.46 -10.86
N MET A 319 31.73 7.59 -10.41
CA MET A 319 33.14 7.92 -10.20
C MET A 319 33.88 8.12 -11.53
N GLN A 320 33.60 7.31 -12.55
CA GLN A 320 34.16 7.48 -13.90
C GLN A 320 33.71 8.80 -14.52
N LEU A 321 32.42 9.14 -14.42
CA LEU A 321 31.88 10.41 -14.91
C LEU A 321 32.50 11.61 -14.17
N ARG A 322 32.70 11.53 -12.85
CA ARG A 322 33.42 12.58 -12.10
C ARG A 322 34.86 12.74 -12.55
N THR A 323 35.57 11.64 -12.79
CA THR A 323 36.97 11.66 -13.25
C THR A 323 37.08 12.26 -14.65
N GLN A 324 36.16 11.90 -15.56
CA GLN A 324 36.07 12.50 -16.90
C GLN A 324 35.78 14.00 -16.84
N LEU A 325 34.92 14.43 -15.91
CA LEU A 325 34.57 15.84 -15.71
C LEU A 325 35.74 16.66 -15.15
N GLU A 326 36.52 16.09 -14.24
CA GLU A 326 37.77 16.68 -13.74
C GLU A 326 38.86 16.76 -14.83
N GLU A 327 39.01 15.72 -15.65
CA GLU A 327 39.96 15.73 -16.77
C GLU A 327 39.58 16.77 -17.83
N MET A 328 38.28 16.91 -18.13
CA MET A 328 37.77 17.95 -19.02
C MET A 328 37.97 19.35 -18.45
N ARG A 329 37.79 19.56 -17.13
CA ARG A 329 38.11 20.84 -16.46
C ARG A 329 39.59 21.17 -16.56
N ARG A 330 40.47 20.19 -16.35
CA ARG A 330 41.92 20.39 -16.45
C ARG A 330 42.36 20.72 -17.88
N LYS A 331 41.80 20.03 -18.88
CA LYS A 331 42.01 20.36 -20.31
C LYS A 331 41.52 21.76 -20.67
N TYR A 332 40.39 22.18 -20.10
CA TYR A 332 39.88 23.53 -20.28
C TYR A 332 40.81 24.59 -19.66
N GLU A 333 41.31 24.37 -18.45
CA GLU A 333 42.27 25.27 -17.79
C GLU A 333 43.60 25.36 -18.57
N ASP A 334 44.15 24.24 -19.04
CA ASP A 334 45.36 24.23 -19.88
C ASP A 334 45.16 24.98 -21.20
N MET A 335 44.02 24.77 -21.87
CA MET A 335 43.69 25.50 -23.10
C MET A 335 43.47 26.99 -22.83
N HIS A 336 42.86 27.34 -21.70
CA HIS A 336 42.65 28.72 -21.29
C HIS A 336 43.97 29.43 -20.97
N ASN A 337 44.91 28.74 -20.31
CA ASN A 337 46.26 29.25 -20.04
C ASN A 337 47.06 29.42 -21.33
N LYS A 338 47.02 28.44 -22.25
CA LYS A 338 47.63 28.58 -23.59
C LYS A 338 47.05 29.74 -24.38
N TYR A 339 45.74 29.98 -24.28
CA TYR A 339 45.10 31.15 -24.89
C TYR A 339 45.58 32.47 -24.28
N LYS A 340 45.72 32.54 -22.94
CA LYS A 340 46.27 33.72 -22.25
C LYS A 340 47.72 34.01 -22.68
N ASP A 341 48.56 32.98 -22.78
CA ASP A 341 49.95 33.11 -23.22
C ASP A 341 50.04 33.54 -24.69
N ALA A 342 49.23 32.94 -25.57
CA ALA A 342 49.15 33.34 -26.97
C ALA A 342 48.67 34.79 -27.12
N LYS A 343 47.69 35.22 -26.30
CA LYS A 343 47.19 36.59 -26.28
C LYS A 343 48.25 37.59 -25.78
N ALA A 344 49.05 37.22 -24.78
CA ALA A 344 50.16 38.03 -24.29
C ALA A 344 51.26 38.18 -25.35
N ARG A 345 51.67 37.07 -25.99
CA ARG A 345 52.66 37.10 -27.09
C ARG A 345 52.17 37.90 -28.30
N ASN A 346 50.87 37.84 -28.62
CA ASN A 346 50.29 38.64 -29.69
C ASN A 346 50.28 40.15 -29.32
N LYS A 347 50.01 40.48 -28.05
CA LYS A 347 50.11 41.86 -27.56
C LYS A 347 51.55 42.40 -27.62
N GLU A 348 52.55 41.58 -27.27
CA GLU A 348 53.97 41.95 -27.42
C GLU A 348 54.38 42.11 -28.90
N ALA A 349 53.96 41.18 -29.76
CA ALA A 349 54.25 41.26 -31.20
C ALA A 349 53.61 42.50 -31.85
N VAL A 350 52.37 42.85 -31.47
CA VAL A 350 51.71 44.08 -31.93
C VAL A 350 52.42 45.32 -31.39
N GLY A 351 52.87 45.31 -30.13
CA GLY A 351 53.66 46.39 -29.55
C GLY A 351 55.00 46.60 -30.28
N ALA A 352 55.72 45.53 -30.58
CA ALA A 352 56.97 45.58 -31.34
C ALA A 352 56.74 46.09 -32.77
N LEU A 353 55.65 45.67 -33.44
CA LEU A 353 55.28 46.18 -34.77
C LEU A 353 54.90 47.66 -34.75
N GLN A 354 54.23 48.14 -33.70
CA GLN A 354 53.94 49.57 -33.54
C GLN A 354 55.20 50.40 -33.28
N GLU A 355 56.17 49.84 -32.56
CA GLU A 355 57.47 50.50 -32.34
C GLU A 355 58.30 50.54 -33.63
N TYR A 356 58.30 49.46 -34.42
CA TYR A 356 58.88 49.44 -35.76
C TYR A 356 58.19 50.43 -36.70
N ALA A 357 56.85 50.51 -36.68
CA ALA A 357 56.10 51.46 -37.49
C ALA A 357 56.43 52.93 -37.12
N LYS A 358 56.53 53.24 -35.82
CA LYS A 358 56.98 54.56 -35.36
C LYS A 358 58.41 54.88 -35.79
N ARG A 359 59.31 53.89 -35.78
CA ARG A 359 60.71 54.08 -36.26
C ARG A 359 60.77 54.25 -37.78
N ILE A 360 59.91 53.59 -38.54
CA ILE A 360 59.78 53.78 -39.99
C ILE A 360 59.21 55.17 -40.30
N GLU A 361 58.18 55.65 -39.60
CA GLU A 361 57.67 57.01 -39.77
C GLU A 361 58.72 58.10 -39.45
N VAL A 362 59.59 57.86 -38.46
CA VAL A 362 60.71 58.76 -38.14
C VAL A 362 61.76 58.73 -39.25
N LEU A 363 62.07 57.56 -39.81
CA LEU A 363 63.00 57.40 -40.94
C LEU A 363 62.44 57.97 -42.25
N GLU A 364 61.13 57.91 -42.47
CA GLU A 364 60.45 58.48 -43.65
C GLU A 364 60.33 60.01 -43.57
N LYS A 365 60.15 60.58 -42.36
CA LYS A 365 60.20 62.04 -42.15
C LYS A 365 61.60 62.63 -42.24
N SER A 366 62.65 61.83 -41.98
CA SER A 366 64.04 62.20 -42.24
C SER A 366 64.45 61.76 -43.65
N GLY A 367 64.00 62.48 -44.67
CA GLY A 367 64.37 62.19 -46.06
C GLY A 367 65.88 62.17 -46.28
N GLY A 368 66.39 61.05 -46.82
CA GLY A 368 67.71 60.95 -47.46
C GLY A 368 68.92 60.96 -46.52
N GLY A 369 69.38 59.78 -46.11
CA GLY A 369 70.60 59.65 -45.31
C GLY A 369 71.05 58.21 -45.07
N ALA A 370 71.24 57.44 -46.15
CA ALA A 370 71.94 56.17 -46.07
C ALA A 370 73.43 56.41 -45.74
N ALA A 371 73.85 56.15 -44.49
CA ALA A 371 75.22 55.73 -44.15
C ALA A 371 75.49 55.53 -42.64
N ALA A 372 74.72 56.12 -41.71
CA ALA A 372 75.21 56.24 -40.31
C ALA A 372 74.54 55.35 -39.24
N ALA A 373 73.50 54.57 -39.56
CA ALA A 373 72.78 53.74 -38.57
C ALA A 373 72.95 52.22 -38.75
N ALA A 374 73.88 51.78 -39.61
CA ALA A 374 74.16 50.36 -39.85
C ALA A 374 75.14 49.73 -38.83
N ALA A 375 75.55 50.47 -37.79
CA ALA A 375 76.59 50.05 -36.85
C ALA A 375 76.09 49.65 -35.44
N ALA A 376 74.78 49.49 -35.23
CA ALA A 376 74.24 49.11 -33.92
C ALA A 376 73.05 48.16 -34.02
N LEU A 377 73.29 46.92 -34.45
CA LEU A 377 72.36 45.81 -34.25
C LEU A 377 73.16 44.57 -33.76
N PRO A 378 72.76 43.94 -32.64
CA PRO A 378 73.34 42.68 -32.18
C PRO A 378 72.90 41.53 -33.11
N PRO A 379 73.67 40.42 -33.19
CA PRO A 379 73.31 39.29 -34.04
C PRO A 379 72.06 38.57 -33.49
N PRO A 380 71.28 37.88 -34.34
CA PRO A 380 70.16 37.06 -33.88
C PRO A 380 70.64 35.84 -33.08
N PRO A 381 69.81 35.27 -32.18
CA PRO A 381 70.18 34.11 -31.38
C PRO A 381 70.33 32.86 -32.26
N PRO A 382 71.17 31.89 -31.84
CA PRO A 382 71.50 30.73 -32.68
C PRO A 382 70.33 29.76 -32.75
N ILE A 383 70.05 29.28 -33.96
CA ILE A 383 69.30 28.04 -34.17
C ILE A 383 70.38 26.95 -34.33
N SER A 384 70.27 25.91 -33.49
CA SER A 384 71.21 24.80 -33.33
C SER A 384 71.66 24.12 -34.63
N GLU A 385 72.99 23.90 -34.68
CA GLU A 385 73.86 22.90 -35.36
C GLU A 385 73.16 21.78 -36.16
N GLU A 386 73.62 21.30 -37.33
CA GLU A 386 74.92 20.72 -37.69
C GLU A 386 74.77 20.31 -39.20
N LYS A 387 75.67 20.53 -40.18
CA LYS A 387 76.92 19.78 -40.42
C LYS A 387 77.73 20.38 -41.57
N ASP A 388 79.03 20.32 -41.32
CA ASP A 388 80.22 20.54 -42.13
C ASP A 388 80.29 19.82 -43.49
N LYS A 389 80.90 20.49 -44.50
CA LYS A 389 82.07 20.01 -45.28
C LYS A 389 82.46 20.94 -46.44
N GLY A 390 83.67 21.49 -46.37
CA GLY A 390 84.68 21.35 -47.44
C GLY A 390 84.95 22.48 -48.46
N LYS A 391 86.07 23.20 -48.21
CA LYS A 391 87.18 23.54 -49.14
C LYS A 391 86.99 24.52 -50.34
N ASP A 392 87.67 25.66 -50.17
CA ASP A 392 88.78 26.19 -51.00
C ASP A 392 88.62 26.66 -52.48
N LYS A 393 89.09 27.91 -52.69
CA LYS A 393 89.81 28.52 -53.85
C LYS A 393 89.06 29.37 -54.92
N SER A 394 89.31 30.68 -54.79
CA SER A 394 89.70 31.70 -55.80
C SER A 394 88.88 32.00 -57.08
N GLY A 395 88.33 33.22 -57.11
CA GLY A 395 88.24 34.15 -58.27
C GLY A 395 86.97 34.11 -59.16
N PRO A 396 86.62 35.15 -59.95
CA PRO A 396 86.91 36.60 -59.88
C PRO A 396 85.62 37.46 -59.70
N ALA A 397 85.79 38.79 -59.62
CA ALA A 397 84.77 39.79 -59.32
C ALA A 397 83.46 39.69 -60.15
N LEU A 398 82.31 39.63 -59.47
CA LEU A 398 80.97 39.66 -60.05
C LEU A 398 80.27 41.00 -59.75
N ASN A 399 79.72 41.59 -60.81
CA ASN A 399 79.11 42.91 -60.86
C ASN A 399 77.84 42.96 -59.98
N VAL A 400 77.89 43.72 -58.88
CA VAL A 400 76.94 43.68 -57.75
C VAL A 400 75.58 44.37 -58.03
N GLY A 401 75.47 45.13 -59.14
CA GLY A 401 74.28 45.92 -59.47
C GLY A 401 73.02 45.09 -59.85
N PRO A 402 73.08 44.17 -60.82
CA PRO A 402 71.90 43.42 -61.28
C PRO A 402 71.39 42.39 -60.27
N ILE A 403 72.29 41.79 -59.49
CA ILE A 403 71.98 40.76 -58.49
C ILE A 403 71.23 41.39 -57.30
N ALA A 404 71.62 42.60 -56.88
CA ALA A 404 70.94 43.30 -55.79
C ALA A 404 69.50 43.70 -56.15
N THR A 405 69.23 44.08 -57.40
CA THR A 405 67.88 44.42 -57.87
C THR A 405 67.01 43.17 -57.99
N ALA A 406 67.53 42.08 -58.57
CA ALA A 406 66.83 40.81 -58.64
C ALA A 406 66.50 40.23 -57.26
N MET A 407 67.42 40.33 -56.28
CA MET A 407 67.15 39.94 -54.89
C MET A 407 66.07 40.81 -54.25
N ARG A 408 66.04 42.12 -54.56
CA ARG A 408 65.03 43.05 -54.01
C ARG A 408 63.63 42.72 -54.54
N ASP A 409 63.51 42.43 -55.83
CA ASP A 409 62.25 42.02 -56.45
C ASP A 409 61.79 40.65 -55.92
N THR A 410 62.71 39.69 -55.76
CA THR A 410 62.40 38.37 -55.19
C THR A 410 61.93 38.47 -53.73
N VAL A 411 62.56 39.32 -52.92
CA VAL A 411 62.14 39.60 -51.54
C VAL A 411 60.78 40.30 -51.49
N GLN A 412 60.46 41.15 -52.46
CA GLN A 412 59.17 41.82 -52.55
C GLN A 412 58.04 40.85 -52.90
N VAL A 413 58.29 39.93 -53.84
CA VAL A 413 57.35 38.82 -54.17
C VAL A 413 57.16 37.91 -52.97
N LEU A 414 58.24 37.49 -52.30
CA LEU A 414 58.17 36.66 -51.10
C LEU A 414 57.38 37.32 -49.96
N ARG A 415 57.51 38.65 -49.78
CA ARG A 415 56.72 39.41 -48.79
C ARG A 415 55.24 39.52 -49.18
N GLN A 416 54.94 39.59 -50.47
CA GLN A 416 53.56 39.59 -50.97
C GLN A 416 52.92 38.23 -50.69
N SER A 417 53.57 37.13 -51.10
CA SER A 417 53.07 35.78 -50.88
C SER A 417 52.96 35.43 -49.39
N LEU A 418 53.90 35.89 -48.54
CA LEU A 418 53.82 35.67 -47.09
C LEU A 418 52.63 36.42 -46.47
N ARG A 419 52.24 37.59 -47.00
CA ARG A 419 51.05 38.32 -46.55
C ARG A 419 49.77 37.60 -46.94
N GLU A 420 49.68 37.14 -48.19
CA GLU A 420 48.52 36.40 -48.69
C GLU A 420 48.29 35.09 -47.91
N VAL A 421 49.35 34.32 -47.66
CA VAL A 421 49.27 33.10 -46.85
C VAL A 421 48.86 33.41 -45.41
N ARG A 422 49.35 34.52 -44.82
CA ARG A 422 49.00 34.93 -43.46
C ARG A 422 47.55 35.39 -43.36
N GLU A 423 47.04 36.12 -44.34
CA GLU A 423 45.64 36.54 -44.39
C GLU A 423 44.69 35.34 -44.60
N GLN A 424 45.08 34.36 -45.43
CA GLN A 424 44.36 33.10 -45.54
C GLN A 424 44.32 32.35 -44.20
N TYR A 425 45.47 32.16 -43.55
CA TYR A 425 45.53 31.49 -42.25
C TYR A 425 44.69 32.18 -41.17
N VAL A 426 44.69 33.52 -41.12
CA VAL A 426 43.85 34.26 -40.16
C VAL A 426 42.36 34.10 -40.48
N SER A 427 41.99 34.15 -41.76
CA SER A 427 40.61 33.93 -42.21
C SER A 427 40.11 32.52 -41.86
N ASP A 428 40.95 31.51 -42.06
CA ASP A 428 40.60 30.12 -41.79
C ASP A 428 40.51 29.85 -40.28
N ILE A 429 41.44 30.37 -39.48
CA ILE A 429 41.37 30.31 -38.01
C ILE A 429 40.13 31.04 -37.48
N GLN A 430 39.75 32.18 -38.07
CA GLN A 430 38.53 32.90 -37.68
C GLN A 430 37.26 32.12 -38.01
N LYS A 431 37.20 31.46 -39.17
CA LYS A 431 36.07 30.61 -39.55
C LYS A 431 35.97 29.37 -38.65
N GLU A 432 37.08 28.70 -38.38
CA GLU A 432 37.12 27.56 -37.45
C GLU A 432 36.74 27.98 -36.03
N SER A 433 37.30 29.09 -35.54
CA SER A 433 36.95 29.67 -34.23
C SER A 433 35.45 29.96 -34.12
N ALA A 434 34.86 30.56 -35.15
CA ALA A 434 33.42 30.86 -35.18
C ALA A 434 32.58 29.57 -35.21
N TYR A 435 33.01 28.57 -35.98
CA TYR A 435 32.37 27.26 -36.06
C TYR A 435 32.38 26.52 -34.72
N TYR A 436 33.55 26.41 -34.08
CA TYR A 436 33.68 25.78 -32.76
C TYR A 436 32.93 26.57 -31.68
N SER A 437 32.97 27.90 -31.70
CA SER A 437 32.21 28.73 -30.75
C SER A 437 30.69 28.53 -30.90
N SER A 438 30.19 28.40 -32.13
CA SER A 438 28.78 28.11 -32.40
C SER A 438 28.38 26.72 -31.89
N GLN A 439 29.19 25.69 -32.19
CA GLN A 439 28.94 24.34 -31.68
C GLN A 439 28.97 24.27 -30.16
N LEU A 440 29.94 24.93 -29.50
CA LEU A 440 30.04 24.94 -28.04
C LEU A 440 28.83 25.63 -27.40
N THR A 441 28.38 26.74 -27.99
CA THR A 441 27.20 27.47 -27.51
C THR A 441 25.93 26.64 -27.67
N SER A 442 25.78 25.93 -28.79
CA SER A 442 24.67 25.01 -29.03
C SER A 442 24.68 23.83 -28.05
N ALA A 443 25.84 23.24 -27.80
CA ALA A 443 25.99 22.14 -26.84
C ALA A 443 25.67 22.60 -25.40
N ILE A 444 26.14 23.78 -24.98
CA ILE A 444 25.84 24.35 -23.65
C ILE A 444 24.34 24.63 -23.51
N ALA A 445 23.70 25.18 -24.53
CA ALA A 445 22.25 25.43 -24.52
C ALA A 445 21.45 24.13 -24.42
N SER A 446 21.87 23.07 -25.12
CA SER A 446 21.25 21.75 -25.05
C SER A 446 21.39 21.11 -23.66
N ILE A 447 22.58 21.20 -23.04
CA ILE A 447 22.84 20.69 -21.68
C ILE A 447 22.03 21.48 -20.64
N ALA A 448 21.93 22.80 -20.77
CA ALA A 448 21.14 23.63 -19.87
C ALA A 448 19.63 23.30 -19.95
N ALA A 449 19.10 23.12 -21.16
CA ALA A 449 17.72 22.72 -21.38
C ALA A 449 17.42 21.31 -20.84
N ALA A 450 18.35 20.37 -21.00
CA ALA A 450 18.25 19.03 -20.41
C ALA A 450 18.24 19.08 -18.87
N ALA A 451 19.11 19.89 -18.26
CA ALA A 451 19.19 20.06 -16.81
C ALA A 451 17.94 20.73 -16.22
N GLU A 452 17.33 21.69 -16.91
CA GLU A 452 16.04 22.30 -16.50
C GLU A 452 14.88 21.29 -16.59
N LYS A 453 14.84 20.49 -17.65
CA LYS A 453 13.84 19.43 -17.81
C LYS A 453 13.95 18.37 -16.70
N ASP A 454 15.17 17.92 -16.39
CA ASP A 454 15.42 16.96 -15.31
C ASP A 454 15.08 17.54 -13.92
N ARG A 455 15.37 18.83 -13.67
CA ARG A 455 14.96 19.51 -12.43
C ARG A 455 13.43 19.58 -12.29
N GLY A 456 12.73 19.93 -13.37
CA GLY A 456 11.27 19.96 -13.39
C GLY A 456 10.65 18.57 -13.17
N SER A 457 11.16 17.55 -13.85
CA SER A 457 10.72 16.16 -13.69
C SER A 457 11.01 15.62 -12.29
N ASN A 458 12.19 15.90 -11.71
CA ASN A 458 12.51 15.50 -10.33
C ASN A 458 11.62 16.20 -9.29
N SER A 459 11.29 17.48 -9.51
CA SER A 459 10.35 18.20 -8.63
C SER A 459 8.94 17.60 -8.69
N GLN A 460 8.47 17.23 -9.89
CA GLN A 460 7.17 16.57 -10.06
C GLN A 460 7.15 15.16 -9.48
N LEU A 461 8.24 14.40 -9.63
CA LEU A 461 8.42 13.09 -8.99
C LEU A 461 8.39 13.21 -7.47
N LEU A 462 9.04 14.20 -6.87
CA LEU A 462 9.01 14.43 -5.42
C LEU A 462 7.59 14.72 -4.90
N VAL A 463 6.85 15.61 -5.58
CA VAL A 463 5.46 15.92 -5.22
C VAL A 463 4.58 14.69 -5.37
N ARG A 464 4.70 13.96 -6.48
CA ARG A 464 3.95 12.73 -6.73
C ARG A 464 4.28 11.64 -5.71
N THR A 465 5.54 11.50 -5.32
CA THR A 465 5.98 10.55 -4.28
C THR A 465 5.43 10.94 -2.91
N GLN A 466 5.40 12.24 -2.57
CA GLN A 466 4.75 12.73 -1.34
C GLN A 466 3.24 12.44 -1.33
N GLU A 467 2.54 12.67 -2.45
CA GLU A 467 1.11 12.35 -2.58
C GLU A 467 0.84 10.85 -2.46
N LEU A 468 1.66 10.01 -3.11
CA LEU A 468 1.58 8.55 -3.01
C LEU A 468 1.84 8.08 -1.58
N TYR A 469 2.83 8.65 -0.89
CA TYR A 469 3.12 8.36 0.51
C TYR A 469 1.95 8.75 1.43
N LYS A 470 1.38 9.95 1.26
CA LYS A 470 0.18 10.39 2.01
C LYS A 470 -1.00 9.45 1.79
N ARG A 471 -1.20 8.97 0.55
CA ARG A 471 -2.27 8.04 0.19
C ARG A 471 -2.03 6.65 0.78
N GLU A 472 -0.80 6.13 0.71
CA GLU A 472 -0.41 4.87 1.33
C GLU A 472 -0.61 4.92 2.84
N MET A 473 -0.14 5.97 3.52
CA MET A 473 -0.31 6.15 4.96
C MET A 473 -1.79 6.16 5.36
N LYS A 474 -2.65 6.80 4.55
CA LYS A 474 -4.11 6.80 4.77
C LYS A 474 -4.70 5.40 4.61
N LEU A 475 -4.33 4.68 3.55
CA LEU A 475 -4.80 3.30 3.31
C LEU A 475 -4.31 2.33 4.38
N ARG A 476 -3.04 2.45 4.81
CA ARG A 476 -2.47 1.64 5.88
C ARG A 476 -3.21 1.86 7.20
N LYS A 477 -3.52 3.12 7.56
CA LYS A 477 -4.38 3.42 8.72
C LYS A 477 -5.77 2.79 8.58
N GLN A 478 -6.37 2.85 7.39
CA GLN A 478 -7.68 2.23 7.13
C GLN A 478 -7.64 0.71 7.28
N TYR A 479 -6.70 0.03 6.61
CA TYR A 479 -6.56 -1.43 6.69
C TYR A 479 -6.20 -1.90 8.09
N TYR A 480 -5.34 -1.17 8.79
CA TYR A 480 -5.02 -1.48 10.17
C TYR A 480 -6.28 -1.47 11.04
N ASN A 481 -7.09 -0.41 10.93
CA ASN A 481 -8.34 -0.32 11.68
C ASN A 481 -9.36 -1.40 11.27
N GLN A 482 -9.48 -1.72 9.98
CA GLN A 482 -10.32 -2.82 9.51
C GLN A 482 -9.87 -4.18 10.05
N ILE A 483 -8.57 -4.47 10.07
CA ILE A 483 -8.04 -5.69 10.71
C ILE A 483 -8.41 -5.70 12.19
N GLN A 484 -8.32 -4.56 12.87
CA GLN A 484 -8.72 -4.47 14.27
C GLN A 484 -10.24 -4.70 14.45
N GLU A 485 -11.09 -4.25 13.52
CA GLU A 485 -12.54 -4.50 13.54
C GLU A 485 -12.88 -5.97 13.25
N LEU A 486 -12.17 -6.60 12.31
CA LEU A 486 -12.35 -8.00 11.93
C LEU A 486 -11.95 -8.99 13.05
N LYS A 487 -11.04 -8.60 13.94
CA LYS A 487 -10.66 -9.38 15.14
C LYS A 487 -11.76 -9.47 16.21
N GLY A 488 -12.97 -9.02 15.93
CA GLY A 488 -14.10 -9.07 16.86
C GLY A 488 -14.17 -7.87 17.80
N ASN A 489 -15.33 -7.73 18.42
CA ASN A 489 -15.73 -6.49 19.10
C ASN A 489 -15.29 -6.41 20.57
N ILE A 490 -15.30 -7.54 21.26
CA ILE A 490 -14.64 -7.70 22.55
C ILE A 490 -13.63 -8.81 22.41
N ARG A 491 -12.35 -8.43 22.38
CA ARG A 491 -11.25 -9.41 22.41
C ARG A 491 -11.03 -9.86 23.83
N VAL A 492 -10.67 -11.13 23.99
CA VAL A 492 -10.44 -11.73 25.28
C VAL A 492 -9.10 -12.43 25.29
N TYR A 493 -8.21 -11.95 26.15
CA TYR A 493 -6.90 -12.52 26.40
C TYR A 493 -6.91 -13.22 27.76
N CYS A 494 -6.65 -14.53 27.75
CA CYS A 494 -6.52 -15.30 28.97
C CYS A 494 -5.08 -15.25 29.47
N ARG A 495 -4.88 -14.91 30.74
CA ARG A 495 -3.56 -14.90 31.36
C ARG A 495 -3.54 -15.75 32.61
N VAL A 496 -2.70 -16.77 32.59
CA VAL A 496 -2.47 -17.64 33.75
C VAL A 496 -1.21 -17.20 34.46
N ARG A 497 -1.28 -16.96 35.78
CA ARG A 497 -0.08 -16.65 36.56
C ARG A 497 0.68 -17.93 36.96
N PRO A 498 1.97 -17.86 37.29
CA PRO A 498 2.68 -18.96 37.96
C PRO A 498 2.05 -19.38 39.28
N LEU A 499 2.21 -20.65 39.66
CA LEU A 499 2.00 -21.11 41.03
C LEU A 499 2.97 -20.39 41.95
N LEU A 500 2.45 -19.84 43.05
CA LEU A 500 3.28 -19.15 44.04
C LEU A 500 4.00 -20.16 44.93
N PRO A 501 5.20 -19.85 45.46
CA PRO A 501 5.93 -20.74 46.36
C PRO A 501 5.12 -21.21 47.57
N ARG A 502 4.28 -20.33 48.14
CA ARG A 502 3.35 -20.66 49.24
C ARG A 502 2.28 -21.68 48.85
N GLU A 503 1.82 -21.68 47.60
CA GLU A 503 0.80 -22.61 47.12
C GLU A 503 1.41 -24.00 46.89
N VAL A 504 2.64 -24.04 46.37
CA VAL A 504 3.41 -25.27 46.23
C VAL A 504 3.74 -25.86 47.59
N ALA A 505 4.16 -25.04 48.57
CA ALA A 505 4.43 -25.46 49.94
C ALA A 505 3.17 -26.01 50.65
N ALA A 506 1.99 -25.48 50.31
CA ALA A 506 0.69 -25.98 50.79
C ALA A 506 0.19 -27.24 50.05
N GLY A 507 0.96 -27.77 49.10
CA GLY A 507 0.62 -28.99 48.37
C GLY A 507 -0.39 -28.80 47.23
N HIS A 508 -0.64 -27.57 46.78
CA HIS A 508 -1.54 -27.32 45.66
C HIS A 508 -0.86 -27.58 44.30
N THR A 509 -1.61 -28.17 43.38
CA THR A 509 -1.14 -28.55 42.04
C THR A 509 -1.68 -27.60 40.97
N ASN A 510 -1.04 -27.59 39.80
CA ASN A 510 -1.54 -26.90 38.61
C ASN A 510 -2.69 -27.72 38.01
N ILE A 511 -3.84 -27.06 37.77
CA ILE A 511 -5.02 -27.66 37.15
C ILE A 511 -5.24 -27.26 35.69
N MET A 512 -4.33 -26.46 35.12
CA MET A 512 -4.49 -25.86 33.79
C MET A 512 -3.43 -26.39 32.82
N ASP A 513 -3.89 -26.81 31.66
CA ASP A 513 -3.08 -27.23 30.51
C ASP A 513 -3.35 -26.30 29.31
N PHE A 514 -2.37 -26.21 28.40
CA PHE A 514 -2.38 -25.30 27.26
C PHE A 514 -2.23 -26.11 25.96
N PRO A 515 -3.34 -26.59 25.35
CA PRO A 515 -3.28 -27.40 24.14
C PRO A 515 -2.71 -26.65 22.92
N SER A 516 -3.00 -25.36 22.82
CA SER A 516 -2.58 -24.45 21.74
C SER A 516 -2.39 -23.03 22.29
N ALA A 517 -2.09 -22.06 21.41
CA ALA A 517 -1.92 -20.64 21.79
C ALA A 517 -3.24 -19.94 22.14
N ASP A 518 -4.37 -20.48 21.68
CA ASP A 518 -5.73 -19.95 21.83
C ASP A 518 -6.61 -20.78 22.77
N GLU A 519 -6.16 -21.97 23.19
CA GLU A 519 -6.93 -22.86 24.07
C GLU A 519 -6.33 -22.99 25.48
N ILE A 520 -7.21 -23.02 26.47
CA ILE A 520 -6.90 -23.41 27.85
C ILE A 520 -7.82 -24.54 28.30
N ARG A 521 -7.22 -25.60 28.86
CA ARG A 521 -7.93 -26.72 29.46
C ARG A 521 -7.83 -26.64 30.97
N VAL A 522 -8.97 -26.73 31.64
CA VAL A 522 -9.06 -26.77 33.10
C VAL A 522 -9.54 -28.15 33.55
N ASN A 523 -8.75 -28.77 34.43
CA ASN A 523 -9.08 -30.03 35.09
C ASN A 523 -9.81 -29.73 36.41
N ASP A 524 -11.10 -30.03 36.46
CA ASP A 524 -11.91 -29.98 37.68
C ASP A 524 -11.37 -30.99 38.70
N PRO A 525 -11.36 -30.69 40.02
CA PRO A 525 -11.12 -31.67 41.08
C PRO A 525 -11.88 -33.01 40.93
N ALA A 526 -13.04 -33.00 40.26
CA ALA A 526 -13.80 -34.21 39.93
C ALA A 526 -13.27 -35.01 38.70
N GLY A 527 -12.13 -34.64 38.12
CA GLY A 527 -11.53 -35.26 36.94
C GLY A 527 -12.17 -34.87 35.61
N ARG A 528 -13.13 -33.94 35.60
CA ARG A 528 -13.77 -33.43 34.38
C ARG A 528 -12.88 -32.38 33.72
N GLN A 529 -12.69 -32.51 32.42
CA GLN A 529 -11.92 -31.54 31.64
C GLN A 529 -12.87 -30.55 30.95
N LYS A 530 -12.57 -29.26 31.04
CA LYS A 530 -13.25 -28.21 30.27
C LYS A 530 -12.22 -27.44 29.44
N VAL A 531 -12.52 -27.24 28.17
CA VAL A 531 -11.68 -26.46 27.26
C VAL A 531 -12.37 -25.13 26.97
N TYR A 532 -11.60 -24.05 26.98
CA TYR A 532 -12.03 -22.72 26.61
C TYR A 532 -11.09 -22.19 25.54
N GLU A 533 -11.68 -21.48 24.58
CA GLU A 533 -10.96 -20.87 23.46
C GLU A 533 -11.08 -19.34 23.56
N PHE A 534 -9.96 -18.65 23.40
CA PHE A 534 -9.82 -17.19 23.50
C PHE A 534 -9.02 -16.63 22.33
N ASP A 535 -8.95 -15.31 22.21
CA ASP A 535 -8.15 -14.68 21.15
C ASP A 535 -6.65 -14.87 21.35
N GLU A 536 -6.21 -15.04 22.60
CA GLU A 536 -4.85 -15.43 22.98
C GLU A 536 -4.85 -16.00 24.40
N VAL A 537 -4.02 -17.00 24.67
CA VAL A 537 -3.83 -17.62 25.98
C VAL A 537 -2.35 -17.57 26.38
N TYR A 538 -2.06 -16.77 27.40
CA TYR A 538 -0.72 -16.62 27.96
C TYR A 538 -0.48 -17.63 29.09
N PRO A 539 0.45 -18.59 28.89
CA PRO A 539 0.82 -19.53 29.94
C PRO A 539 1.64 -18.84 31.06
N PRO A 540 1.86 -19.51 32.20
CA PRO A 540 2.55 -18.94 33.36
C PRO A 540 3.89 -18.26 33.11
N HIS A 541 4.63 -18.71 32.10
CA HIS A 541 5.97 -18.21 31.78
C HIS A 541 5.97 -17.01 30.81
N ALA A 542 4.79 -16.55 30.36
CA ALA A 542 4.69 -15.44 29.43
C ALA A 542 5.12 -14.10 30.07
N PRO A 543 6.14 -13.42 29.52
CA PRO A 543 6.63 -12.15 30.09
C PRO A 543 5.68 -10.99 29.79
N GLN A 544 5.76 -9.94 30.62
CA GLN A 544 4.97 -8.69 30.44
C GLN A 544 5.13 -8.08 29.04
N ALA A 545 6.36 -8.16 28.47
CA ALA A 545 6.65 -7.63 27.15
C ALA A 545 5.85 -8.34 26.04
N ARG A 546 5.74 -9.67 26.10
CA ARG A 546 4.97 -10.46 25.13
C ARG A 546 3.49 -10.13 25.21
N VAL A 547 2.94 -10.08 26.43
CA VAL A 547 1.53 -9.69 26.65
C VAL A 547 1.26 -8.29 26.10
N PHE A 548 2.21 -7.36 26.24
CA PHE A 548 2.06 -6.01 25.72
C PHE A 548 2.15 -5.94 24.20
N GLU A 549 3.04 -6.70 23.57
CA GLU A 549 3.23 -6.73 22.11
C GLU A 549 1.90 -6.97 21.36
N ASP A 550 1.11 -7.93 21.83
CA ASP A 550 -0.18 -8.25 21.22
C ASP A 550 -1.27 -7.19 21.53
N THR A 551 -1.12 -6.41 22.61
CA THR A 551 -2.01 -5.27 22.94
C THR A 551 -1.64 -3.93 22.31
N SER A 552 -0.36 -3.74 21.97
CA SER A 552 0.18 -2.50 21.40
C SER A 552 -0.65 -1.97 20.22
N PRO A 553 -1.19 -2.81 19.33
CA PRO A 553 -2.03 -2.35 18.22
C PRO A 553 -3.26 -1.53 18.58
N LEU A 554 -3.81 -1.75 19.77
CA LEU A 554 -4.95 -0.98 20.25
C LEU A 554 -4.52 0.45 20.60
N ILE A 555 -3.28 0.65 21.06
CA ILE A 555 -2.77 1.97 21.43
C ILE A 555 -2.62 2.87 20.21
N ASP A 556 -2.18 2.33 19.07
CA ASP A 556 -2.12 3.10 17.81
C ASP A 556 -3.50 3.66 17.41
N SER A 557 -4.57 2.91 17.71
CA SER A 557 -5.95 3.33 17.41
C SER A 557 -6.37 4.54 18.23
N VAL A 558 -5.82 4.71 19.44
CA VAL A 558 -6.12 5.87 20.30
C VAL A 558 -5.61 7.15 19.66
N VAL A 559 -4.36 7.16 19.19
CA VAL A 559 -3.77 8.33 18.52
C VAL A 559 -4.50 8.66 17.22
N ASP A 560 -5.05 7.64 16.55
CA ASP A 560 -5.88 7.79 15.35
C ASP A 560 -7.30 8.33 15.63
N GLY A 561 -7.69 8.54 16.89
CA GLY A 561 -8.97 9.14 17.30
C GLY A 561 -10.09 8.13 17.61
N TYR A 562 -9.74 6.88 17.95
CA TYR A 562 -10.69 5.87 18.41
C TYR A 562 -10.69 5.76 19.93
N ASN A 563 -11.84 5.38 20.49
CA ASN A 563 -11.90 4.98 21.89
C ASN A 563 -11.41 3.53 22.03
N VAL A 564 -10.67 3.27 23.10
CA VAL A 564 -10.14 1.96 23.45
C VAL A 564 -10.37 1.72 24.92
N CYS A 565 -10.85 0.53 25.25
CA CYS A 565 -11.06 0.10 26.63
C CYS A 565 -10.33 -1.22 26.85
N ILE A 566 -9.39 -1.23 27.80
CA ILE A 566 -8.66 -2.42 28.21
C ILE A 566 -8.94 -2.63 29.70
N PHE A 567 -9.49 -3.79 30.06
CA PHE A 567 -9.79 -4.09 31.46
C PHE A 567 -9.35 -5.48 31.87
N ALA A 568 -8.89 -5.62 33.12
CA ALA A 568 -8.53 -6.90 33.71
C ALA A 568 -9.63 -7.40 34.65
N TYR A 569 -10.01 -8.66 34.50
CA TYR A 569 -11.05 -9.35 35.26
C TYR A 569 -10.54 -10.68 35.83
N GLY A 570 -11.06 -11.08 36.99
CA GLY A 570 -10.74 -12.34 37.65
C GLY A 570 -10.74 -12.22 39.17
N GLN A 571 -10.57 -13.34 39.86
CA GLN A 571 -10.56 -13.37 41.32
C GLN A 571 -9.38 -12.59 41.93
N THR A 572 -9.46 -12.27 43.22
CA THR A 572 -8.34 -11.74 43.98
C THR A 572 -7.13 -12.68 43.93
N GLY A 573 -5.95 -12.08 43.71
CA GLY A 573 -4.70 -12.80 43.60
C GLY A 573 -4.50 -13.57 42.28
N SER A 574 -5.34 -13.37 41.26
CA SER A 574 -5.15 -14.02 39.94
C SER A 574 -4.14 -13.34 39.02
N GLY A 575 -3.69 -12.12 39.35
CA GLY A 575 -2.70 -11.38 38.55
C GLY A 575 -3.24 -10.17 37.77
N LYS A 576 -4.45 -9.67 38.08
CA LYS A 576 -5.03 -8.46 37.46
C LYS A 576 -4.11 -7.24 37.58
N THR A 577 -3.77 -6.85 38.82
CA THR A 577 -2.90 -5.71 39.10
C THR A 577 -1.48 -5.90 38.55
N HIS A 578 -0.96 -7.13 38.54
CA HIS A 578 0.30 -7.45 37.87
C HIS A 578 0.21 -7.20 36.36
N THR A 579 -0.91 -7.54 35.72
CA THR A 579 -1.13 -7.30 34.30
C THR A 579 -1.26 -5.82 33.98
N MET A 580 -2.09 -5.09 34.74
CA MET A 580 -2.35 -3.67 34.47
C MET A 580 -1.19 -2.78 34.94
N GLY A 581 -0.81 -2.84 36.22
CA GLY A 581 0.25 -2.00 36.78
C GLY A 581 1.65 -2.58 36.66
N GLY A 582 1.80 -3.88 36.95
CA GLY A 582 3.13 -4.50 37.11
C GLY A 582 3.83 -4.07 38.40
N TYR A 583 5.05 -4.59 38.63
CA TYR A 583 5.86 -4.26 39.81
C TYR A 583 7.32 -4.03 39.43
N GLY A 584 7.93 -2.97 39.96
CA GLY A 584 9.34 -2.65 39.74
C GLY A 584 9.68 -2.53 38.25
N GLU A 585 10.66 -3.31 37.80
CA GLU A 585 11.10 -3.39 36.40
C GLU A 585 10.08 -4.12 35.49
N ASP A 586 9.23 -4.97 36.05
CA ASP A 586 8.20 -5.74 35.33
C ASP A 586 6.92 -4.92 35.10
N ARG A 587 7.09 -3.78 34.42
CA ARG A 587 6.02 -2.82 34.08
C ARG A 587 4.89 -3.50 33.31
N GLY A 588 3.65 -3.24 33.72
CA GLY A 588 2.44 -3.79 33.11
C GLY A 588 1.93 -2.99 31.91
N ILE A 589 0.67 -3.25 31.52
CA ILE A 589 -0.01 -2.61 30.39
C ILE A 589 -0.09 -1.09 30.56
N ASN A 590 -0.35 -0.57 31.77
CA ASN A 590 -0.53 0.86 32.01
C ASN A 590 0.70 1.67 31.56
N THR A 591 1.88 1.31 32.07
CA THR A 591 3.11 2.05 31.75
C THR A 591 3.56 1.83 30.31
N ARG A 592 3.46 0.58 29.80
CA ARG A 592 3.88 0.25 28.43
C ARG A 592 2.99 0.90 27.37
N ALA A 593 1.67 0.92 27.59
CA ALA A 593 0.72 1.58 26.70
C ALA A 593 1.03 3.07 26.56
N LEU A 594 1.41 3.71 27.66
CA LEU A 594 1.76 5.12 27.68
C LEU A 594 3.11 5.41 27.02
N GLN A 595 4.11 4.55 27.23
CA GLN A 595 5.38 4.64 26.51
C GLN A 595 5.14 4.58 25.00
N ARG A 596 4.39 3.57 24.54
CA ARG A 596 4.03 3.44 23.13
C ARG A 596 3.22 4.64 22.62
N LEU A 597 2.30 5.16 23.41
CA LEU A 597 1.50 6.34 23.06
C LEU A 597 2.40 7.55 22.76
N PHE A 598 3.37 7.85 23.63
CA PHE A 598 4.28 8.97 23.42
C PHE A 598 5.29 8.72 22.30
N GLU A 599 5.72 7.47 22.09
CA GLU A 599 6.53 7.11 20.91
C GLU A 599 5.80 7.46 19.61
N ILE A 600 4.52 7.09 19.48
CA ILE A 600 3.71 7.41 18.28
C ILE A 600 3.53 8.92 18.13
N ILE A 601 3.34 9.65 19.23
CA ILE A 601 3.21 11.11 19.20
C ILE A 601 4.52 11.75 18.71
N ASP A 602 5.68 11.29 19.19
CA ASP A 602 6.98 11.80 18.74
C ASP A 602 7.28 11.42 17.28
N GLU A 603 6.94 10.20 16.84
CA GLU A 603 7.02 9.76 15.45
C GLU A 603 6.20 10.65 14.49
N ARG A 604 5.09 11.23 14.98
CA ARG A 604 4.15 12.04 14.18
C ARG A 604 4.23 13.54 14.41
N LYS A 605 5.22 14.02 15.18
CA LYS A 605 5.33 15.43 15.57
C LYS A 605 5.44 16.41 14.39
N ASP A 606 5.94 15.96 13.23
CA ASP A 606 6.07 16.81 12.05
C ASP A 606 4.72 17.04 11.36
N THR A 607 3.79 16.07 11.46
CA THR A 607 2.48 16.11 10.79
C THR A 607 1.35 16.54 11.70
N ASP A 608 1.41 16.18 12.98
CA ASP A 608 0.33 16.35 13.95
C ASP A 608 0.83 17.06 15.23
N GLU A 609 -0.06 17.77 15.90
CA GLU A 609 0.13 18.34 17.24
C GLU A 609 -0.82 17.64 18.22
N SER A 610 -0.27 16.92 19.19
CA SER A 610 -1.05 16.13 20.16
C SER A 610 -0.91 16.65 21.58
N THR A 611 -2.02 16.72 22.30
CA THR A 611 -2.05 17.02 23.75
C THR A 611 -2.68 15.85 24.50
N VAL A 612 -2.05 15.42 25.59
CA VAL A 612 -2.47 14.27 26.41
C VAL A 612 -2.90 14.75 27.80
N THR A 613 -4.09 14.33 28.23
CA THR A 613 -4.57 14.53 29.60
C THR A 613 -4.86 13.20 30.28
N VAL A 614 -4.62 13.14 31.59
CA VAL A 614 -4.78 11.94 32.41
C VAL A 614 -5.71 12.21 33.58
N SER A 615 -6.59 11.25 33.86
CA SER A 615 -7.42 11.22 35.06
C SER A 615 -7.37 9.83 35.69
N VAL A 616 -7.36 9.75 37.02
CA VAL A 616 -7.36 8.47 37.73
C VAL A 616 -8.45 8.51 38.79
N LEU A 617 -9.35 7.53 38.73
CA LEU A 617 -10.43 7.39 39.70
C LEU A 617 -10.51 5.97 40.24
N GLU A 618 -11.17 5.85 41.37
CA GLU A 618 -11.62 4.57 41.91
C GLU A 618 -13.12 4.55 42.10
N ILE A 619 -13.70 3.36 41.93
CA ILE A 619 -15.09 3.06 42.27
C ILE A 619 -15.06 2.11 43.46
N TYR A 620 -15.53 2.59 44.60
CA TYR A 620 -15.58 1.85 45.84
C TYR A 620 -16.99 1.95 46.43
N CYS A 621 -17.66 0.80 46.61
CA CYS A 621 -19.04 0.73 47.09
C CYS A 621 -20.02 1.63 46.31
N GLU A 622 -19.99 1.59 44.97
CA GLU A 622 -20.80 2.44 44.08
C GLU A 622 -20.56 3.97 44.24
N MET A 623 -19.48 4.38 44.92
CA MET A 623 -19.06 5.76 45.02
C MET A 623 -17.76 5.99 44.23
N ILE A 624 -17.71 7.09 43.49
CA ILE A 624 -16.52 7.51 42.74
C ILE A 624 -15.64 8.37 43.64
N ARG A 625 -14.33 8.12 43.63
CA ARG A 625 -13.33 8.99 44.25
C ARG A 625 -12.24 9.32 43.23
N ASP A 626 -11.82 10.57 43.21
CA ASP A 626 -10.72 11.06 42.39
C ASP A 626 -9.39 10.80 43.13
N LEU A 627 -8.51 10.01 42.51
CA LEU A 627 -7.23 9.61 43.10
C LEU A 627 -6.12 10.62 42.86
N LEU A 628 -6.37 11.69 42.08
CA LEU A 628 -5.39 12.74 41.79
C LEU A 628 -5.46 13.92 42.75
N VAL A 629 -6.50 13.99 43.59
CA VAL A 629 -6.67 15.05 44.59
C VAL A 629 -6.52 14.50 46.01
N PRO A 630 -6.15 15.36 46.98
CA PRO A 630 -6.13 14.95 48.38
C PRO A 630 -7.49 14.43 48.84
N LYS A 631 -7.46 13.42 49.73
CA LYS A 631 -8.65 12.69 50.21
C LYS A 631 -9.75 13.58 50.77
N GLU A 632 -9.39 14.68 51.44
CA GLU A 632 -10.32 15.65 52.01
C GLU A 632 -11.14 16.35 50.93
N LYS A 633 -10.46 16.80 49.86
CA LYS A 633 -11.09 17.44 48.71
C LYS A 633 -11.99 16.46 47.97
N SER A 634 -11.51 15.23 47.74
CA SER A 634 -12.31 14.18 47.10
C SER A 634 -13.58 13.86 47.89
N LYS A 635 -13.52 13.77 49.23
CA LYS A 635 -14.71 13.50 50.05
C LYS A 635 -15.75 14.63 50.02
N SER A 636 -15.32 15.87 49.83
CA SER A 636 -16.20 17.04 49.79
C SER A 636 -16.86 17.30 48.44
N THR A 637 -16.42 16.59 47.39
CA THR A 637 -16.86 16.80 46.01
C THR A 637 -17.73 15.64 45.56
N THR A 638 -18.86 15.95 44.90
CA THR A 638 -19.73 14.93 44.31
C THR A 638 -19.26 14.60 42.90
N TYR A 639 -19.09 13.30 42.63
CA TYR A 639 -18.68 12.76 41.32
C TYR A 639 -19.81 11.89 40.77
N GLU A 640 -20.36 12.26 39.61
CA GLU A 640 -21.47 11.57 38.97
C GLU A 640 -21.11 11.20 37.53
N VAL A 641 -21.54 10.02 37.09
CA VAL A 641 -21.45 9.62 35.68
C VAL A 641 -22.57 10.31 34.90
N LYS A 642 -22.22 11.06 33.86
CA LYS A 642 -23.15 11.73 32.95
C LYS A 642 -22.90 11.32 31.50
N GLN A 643 -23.96 11.34 30.69
CA GLN A 643 -23.89 11.14 29.24
C GLN A 643 -23.80 12.50 28.51
N GLY A 644 -23.33 12.48 27.26
CA GLY A 644 -23.31 13.66 26.38
C GLY A 644 -22.13 14.59 26.58
N GLY A 645 -21.04 14.11 27.20
CA GLY A 645 -19.75 14.78 27.14
C GLY A 645 -19.17 14.72 25.73
N GLN A 646 -18.08 15.46 25.51
CA GLN A 646 -17.44 15.61 24.19
C GLN A 646 -17.07 14.26 23.54
N PHE A 647 -16.83 13.22 24.34
CA PHE A 647 -16.42 11.88 23.91
C PHE A 647 -17.30 10.76 24.50
N GLY A 648 -18.56 11.06 24.81
CA GLY A 648 -19.52 10.12 25.41
C GLY A 648 -19.76 10.36 26.90
N THR A 649 -19.67 9.31 27.71
CA THR A 649 -19.79 9.34 29.16
C THR A 649 -18.55 9.94 29.82
N TYR A 650 -18.80 10.76 30.82
CA TYR A 650 -17.79 11.43 31.63
C TYR A 650 -18.21 11.49 33.09
N VAL A 651 -17.23 11.75 33.96
CA VAL A 651 -17.45 11.92 35.39
C VAL A 651 -17.35 13.41 35.72
N THR A 652 -18.36 13.96 36.40
CA THR A 652 -18.34 15.37 36.81
C THR A 652 -17.24 15.66 37.82
N ASN A 653 -16.60 16.82 37.70
CA ASN A 653 -15.59 17.32 38.64
C ASN A 653 -14.32 16.47 38.74
N LEU A 654 -14.12 15.50 37.84
CA LEU A 654 -12.92 14.68 37.80
C LEU A 654 -11.72 15.53 37.37
N SER A 655 -10.60 15.40 38.08
CA SER A 655 -9.39 16.15 37.75
C SER A 655 -8.74 15.62 36.48
N GLU A 656 -8.38 16.52 35.57
CA GLU A 656 -7.62 16.24 34.36
C GLU A 656 -6.24 16.89 34.46
N VAL A 657 -5.19 16.07 34.42
CA VAL A 657 -3.81 16.54 34.52
C VAL A 657 -3.14 16.42 33.14
N PRO A 658 -2.66 17.52 32.54
CA PRO A 658 -1.89 17.45 31.30
C PRO A 658 -0.53 16.81 31.55
N VAL A 659 -0.09 15.96 30.63
CA VAL A 659 1.18 15.22 30.75
C VAL A 659 1.97 15.32 29.45
N GLN A 660 3.30 15.42 29.57
CA GLN A 660 4.20 15.60 28.42
C GLN A 660 5.08 14.38 28.14
N CYS A 661 5.25 13.47 29.11
CA CYS A 661 6.06 12.27 28.94
C CYS A 661 5.57 11.09 29.78
N ALA A 662 6.06 9.89 29.48
CA ALA A 662 5.69 8.66 30.18
C ALA A 662 6.14 8.63 31.66
N ASP A 663 7.22 9.32 32.01
CA ASP A 663 7.76 9.34 33.38
C ASP A 663 6.87 10.13 34.35
N GLU A 664 6.25 11.22 33.89
CA GLU A 664 5.27 11.96 34.68
C GLU A 664 4.09 11.08 35.07
N ILE A 665 3.65 10.19 34.18
CA ILE A 665 2.52 9.31 34.46
C ILE A 665 2.88 8.21 35.45
N THR A 666 4.13 7.73 35.44
CA THR A 666 4.60 6.78 36.45
C THR A 666 4.47 7.40 37.85
N LYS A 667 4.87 8.67 38.01
CA LYS A 667 4.69 9.42 39.27
C LYS A 667 3.22 9.64 39.63
N ILE A 668 2.39 9.96 38.64
CA ILE A 668 0.93 10.11 38.84
C ILE A 668 0.32 8.79 39.35
N MET A 669 0.69 7.66 38.75
CA MET A 669 0.19 6.34 39.15
C MET A 669 0.70 5.92 40.54
N GLU A 670 1.96 6.20 40.87
CA GLU A 670 2.48 5.97 42.22
C GLU A 670 1.71 6.78 43.27
N ASN A 671 1.42 8.06 42.99
CA ASN A 671 0.64 8.91 43.90
C ASN A 671 -0.82 8.45 43.99
N ALA A 672 -1.45 8.08 42.88
CA ALA A 672 -2.81 7.54 42.87
C ALA A 672 -2.88 6.24 43.68
N ASN A 673 -1.89 5.36 43.57
CA ASN A 673 -1.82 4.13 44.36
C ASN A 673 -1.59 4.39 45.85
N LYS A 674 -0.82 5.42 46.22
CA LYS A 674 -0.70 5.85 47.63
C LYS A 674 -2.04 6.33 48.18
N ASN A 675 -2.72 7.23 47.45
CA ASN A 675 -4.04 7.74 47.82
C ASN A 675 -5.09 6.62 47.93
N ARG A 676 -5.01 5.62 47.05
CA ARG A 676 -5.82 4.40 47.10
C ARG A 676 -5.51 3.55 48.35
N SER A 677 -4.26 3.50 48.80
CA SER A 677 -3.82 2.63 49.90
C SER A 677 -4.04 3.21 51.31
N GLU A 678 -4.12 4.55 51.45
CA GLU A 678 -4.35 5.26 52.74
C GLU A 678 -5.76 5.02 53.34
N GLY A 679 -6.53 4.07 52.82
CA GLY A 679 -7.84 3.64 53.32
C GLY A 679 -7.79 2.57 54.43
N GLN A 680 -6.87 1.60 54.33
CA GLN A 680 -6.69 0.49 55.29
C GLN A 680 -5.25 -0.08 55.17
N THR A 681 -4.72 -0.60 56.27
CA THR A 681 -3.30 -1.00 56.48
C THR A 681 -2.77 -2.16 55.63
N ASN A 682 -3.55 -2.73 54.70
CA ASN A 682 -3.13 -3.88 53.90
C ASN A 682 -3.38 -3.62 52.40
N MET A 683 -2.31 -3.31 51.64
CA MET A 683 -2.38 -2.99 50.20
C MET A 683 -3.04 -4.08 49.35
N ASN A 684 -2.92 -5.36 49.75
CA ASN A 684 -3.48 -6.50 49.02
C ASN A 684 -5.00 -6.66 49.21
N GLU A 685 -5.60 -5.98 50.19
CA GLU A 685 -7.01 -6.11 50.55
C GLU A 685 -7.87 -4.96 49.99
N HIS A 686 -7.27 -3.79 49.72
CA HIS A 686 -8.00 -2.65 49.14
C HIS A 686 -8.10 -2.72 47.60
N SER A 687 -7.07 -3.25 46.92
CA SER A 687 -7.09 -3.40 45.45
C SER A 687 -8.05 -4.50 44.97
N SER A 688 -8.35 -5.48 45.82
CA SER A 688 -9.37 -6.50 45.58
C SER A 688 -10.80 -5.99 45.74
N ARG A 689 -10.98 -4.83 46.38
CA ARG A 689 -12.28 -4.31 46.81
C ARG A 689 -12.72 -3.00 46.17
N SER A 690 -11.91 -2.46 45.26
CA SER A 690 -12.21 -1.25 44.50
C SER A 690 -11.85 -1.46 43.03
N HIS A 691 -12.62 -0.86 42.12
CA HIS A 691 -12.23 -0.78 40.71
C HIS A 691 -11.39 0.46 40.50
N MET A 692 -10.26 0.35 39.81
CA MET A 692 -9.44 1.51 39.44
C MET A 692 -9.54 1.75 37.94
N VAL A 693 -9.77 3.01 37.57
CA VAL A 693 -9.90 3.43 36.17
C VAL A 693 -8.89 4.54 35.91
N LEU A 694 -8.01 4.30 34.95
CA LEU A 694 -7.09 5.27 34.37
C LEU A 694 -7.65 5.72 33.02
N TYR A 695 -7.95 7.00 32.89
CA TYR A 695 -8.33 7.64 31.64
C TYR A 695 -7.18 8.42 31.07
N ILE A 696 -6.96 8.23 29.77
CA ILE A 696 -6.01 8.98 28.98
C ILE A 696 -6.76 9.51 27.77
N THR A 697 -6.83 10.83 27.65
CA THR A 697 -7.47 11.51 26.52
C THR A 697 -6.40 12.13 25.66
N VAL A 698 -6.41 11.80 24.38
CA VAL A 698 -5.47 12.28 23.37
C VAL A 698 -6.24 13.14 22.39
N ARG A 699 -5.92 14.42 22.35
CA ARG A 699 -6.40 15.34 21.31
C ARG A 699 -5.28 15.52 20.30
N THR A 700 -5.56 15.20 19.05
CA THR A 700 -4.60 15.33 17.95
C THR A 700 -5.13 16.32 16.93
N THR A 701 -4.31 17.30 16.54
CA THR A 701 -4.62 18.29 15.51
C THR A 701 -3.66 18.11 14.34
N ASN A 702 -4.18 17.89 13.14
CA ASN A 702 -3.34 17.79 11.96
C ASN A 702 -2.88 19.19 11.51
N LYS A 703 -1.57 19.36 11.33
CA LYS A 703 -0.96 20.68 11.03
C LYS A 703 -1.29 21.19 9.63
N GLU A 704 -1.56 20.31 8.67
CA GLU A 704 -1.89 20.70 7.29
C GLU A 704 -3.38 21.04 7.13
N THR A 705 -4.26 20.22 7.69
CA THR A 705 -5.71 20.36 7.50
C THR A 705 -6.41 21.13 8.63
N ASN A 706 -5.72 21.38 9.75
CA ASN A 706 -6.30 21.90 11.00
C ASN A 706 -7.47 21.06 11.54
N MET A 707 -7.64 19.83 11.06
CA MET A 707 -8.66 18.92 11.60
C MET A 707 -8.21 18.37 12.94
N GLN A 708 -9.13 18.33 13.89
CA GLN A 708 -8.92 17.70 15.18
C GLN A 708 -9.49 16.28 15.18
N CYS A 709 -8.98 15.43 16.04
CA CYS A 709 -9.62 14.18 16.42
C CYS A 709 -9.27 13.82 17.86
N PHE A 710 -10.09 12.98 18.48
CA PHE A 710 -9.97 12.66 19.89
C PHE A 710 -10.00 11.15 20.15
N GLY A 711 -8.99 10.65 20.84
CA GLY A 711 -8.94 9.27 21.33
C GLY A 711 -9.07 9.21 22.84
N LYS A 712 -9.86 8.27 23.36
CA LYS A 712 -9.96 7.97 24.79
C LYS A 712 -9.46 6.55 25.04
N LEU A 713 -8.39 6.41 25.83
CA LEU A 713 -7.92 5.14 26.33
C LEU A 713 -8.37 4.97 27.79
N SER A 714 -9.13 3.92 28.05
CA SER A 714 -9.61 3.54 29.38
C SER A 714 -8.90 2.26 29.80
N LEU A 715 -8.08 2.34 30.85
CA LEU A 715 -7.34 1.21 31.42
C LEU A 715 -7.91 0.90 32.81
N ILE A 716 -8.48 -0.30 32.97
CA ILE A 716 -9.31 -0.62 34.14
C ILE A 716 -8.78 -1.87 34.86
N ASP A 717 -8.52 -1.73 36.15
CA ASP A 717 -8.23 -2.85 37.07
C ASP A 717 -9.48 -3.10 37.91
N LEU A 718 -10.24 -4.15 37.57
CA LEU A 718 -11.47 -4.47 38.28
C LEU A 718 -11.19 -5.11 39.64
N ALA A 719 -12.13 -4.99 40.56
CA ALA A 719 -12.14 -5.69 41.83
C ALA A 719 -12.18 -7.22 41.65
N GLY A 720 -11.94 -7.95 42.74
CA GLY A 720 -12.02 -9.42 42.77
C GLY A 720 -13.42 -9.93 42.44
N SER A 721 -13.50 -10.96 41.59
CA SER A 721 -14.76 -11.59 41.17
C SER A 721 -15.21 -12.77 42.04
N GLU A 722 -14.53 -13.03 43.15
CA GLU A 722 -14.83 -14.14 44.04
C GLU A 722 -16.20 -14.03 44.73
N ARG A 723 -16.81 -15.19 45.00
CA ARG A 723 -18.12 -15.27 45.66
C ARG A 723 -18.05 -14.93 47.15
N LEU A 724 -19.11 -14.30 47.66
CA LEU A 724 -19.27 -13.92 49.08
C LEU A 724 -19.10 -15.11 50.04
N ASP A 725 -19.55 -16.30 49.63
CA ASP A 725 -19.52 -17.50 50.48
C ASP A 725 -18.10 -17.91 50.90
N LYS A 726 -17.06 -17.45 50.18
CA LYS A 726 -15.66 -17.70 50.51
C LYS A 726 -15.00 -16.62 51.34
N THR A 727 -15.62 -15.44 51.47
CA THR A 727 -14.98 -14.29 52.12
C THR A 727 -15.16 -14.30 53.63
N GLY A 728 -16.16 -15.01 54.16
CA GLY A 728 -16.46 -15.04 55.61
C GLY A 728 -16.73 -13.65 56.21
N ALA A 729 -17.12 -12.69 55.37
CA ALA A 729 -17.21 -11.28 55.75
C ALA A 729 -18.46 -11.01 56.60
N GLU A 730 -18.29 -10.31 57.73
CA GLU A 730 -19.37 -9.89 58.62
C GLU A 730 -19.49 -8.36 58.70
N GLY A 731 -20.67 -7.87 59.08
CA GLY A 731 -20.91 -6.45 59.36
C GLY A 731 -20.61 -5.51 58.18
N GLN A 732 -19.69 -4.57 58.37
CA GLN A 732 -19.36 -3.55 57.36
C GLN A 732 -18.61 -4.14 56.14
N MET A 733 -17.78 -5.18 56.36
CA MET A 733 -17.09 -5.88 55.27
C MET A 733 -18.07 -6.64 54.37
N LEU A 734 -19.19 -7.13 54.93
CA LEU A 734 -20.24 -7.77 54.13
C LEU A 734 -20.92 -6.76 53.19
N LYS A 735 -21.26 -5.56 53.69
CA LYS A 735 -21.86 -4.49 52.87
C LYS A 735 -20.95 -4.10 51.71
N GLU A 736 -19.66 -4.00 51.98
CA GLU A 736 -18.63 -3.72 50.97
C GLU A 736 -18.56 -4.84 49.92
N ALA A 737 -18.42 -6.10 50.36
CA ALA A 737 -18.37 -7.25 49.47
C ALA A 737 -19.64 -7.38 48.59
N VAL A 738 -20.83 -7.10 49.15
CA VAL A 738 -22.09 -7.06 48.41
C VAL A 738 -22.07 -5.96 47.35
N ALA A 739 -21.59 -4.76 47.66
CA ALA A 739 -21.51 -3.66 46.72
C ALA A 739 -20.51 -3.94 45.57
N ILE A 740 -19.36 -4.54 45.88
CA ILE A 740 -18.38 -4.96 44.87
C ILE A 740 -18.99 -5.99 43.92
N ASN A 741 -19.63 -7.03 44.48
CA ASN A 741 -20.27 -8.06 43.67
C ASN A 741 -21.48 -7.54 42.90
N LYS A 742 -22.18 -6.51 43.39
CA LYS A 742 -23.23 -5.84 42.62
C LYS A 742 -22.69 -5.26 41.31
N SER A 743 -21.56 -4.56 41.34
CA SER A 743 -20.96 -3.96 40.14
C SER A 743 -20.52 -5.02 39.11
N LEU A 744 -19.91 -6.13 39.56
CA LEU A 744 -19.46 -7.21 38.68
C LEU A 744 -20.62 -8.08 38.17
N SER A 745 -21.65 -8.33 38.98
CA SER A 745 -22.89 -8.98 38.54
C SER A 745 -23.60 -8.14 37.49
N SER A 746 -23.70 -6.82 37.70
CA SER A 746 -24.27 -5.89 36.72
C SER A 746 -23.50 -5.91 35.40
N LEU A 747 -22.16 -6.00 35.46
CA LEU A 747 -21.32 -6.16 34.27
C LEU A 747 -21.62 -7.49 33.54
N GLY A 748 -21.83 -8.57 34.29
CA GLY A 748 -22.29 -9.86 33.74
C GLY A 748 -23.65 -9.78 33.07
N ASP A 749 -24.60 -9.04 33.63
CA ASP A 749 -25.92 -8.81 33.03
C ASP A 749 -25.81 -8.00 31.74
N VAL A 750 -24.96 -6.97 31.72
CA VAL A 750 -24.66 -6.18 30.51
C VAL A 750 -24.07 -7.05 29.42
N ILE A 751 -23.02 -7.83 29.71
CA ILE A 751 -22.40 -8.74 28.73
C ILE A 751 -23.40 -9.77 28.23
N SER A 752 -24.21 -10.35 29.11
CA SER A 752 -25.22 -11.34 28.73
C SER A 752 -26.29 -10.72 27.84
N GLY A 753 -26.76 -9.51 28.17
CA GLY A 753 -27.71 -8.76 27.36
C GLY A 753 -27.14 -8.43 25.98
N LEU A 754 -25.86 -8.02 25.90
CA LEU A 754 -25.18 -7.71 24.65
C LEU A 754 -24.99 -8.97 23.78
N ALA A 755 -24.55 -10.08 24.38
CA ALA A 755 -24.37 -11.36 23.67
C ALA A 755 -25.70 -11.89 23.11
N GLN A 756 -26.82 -11.62 23.81
CA GLN A 756 -28.16 -12.02 23.39
C GLN A 756 -28.85 -10.99 22.47
N ASN A 757 -28.16 -9.91 22.09
CA ASN A 757 -28.73 -8.80 21.32
C ASN A 757 -30.06 -8.27 21.93
N SER A 758 -30.11 -8.19 23.26
CA SER A 758 -31.30 -7.73 23.99
C SER A 758 -31.60 -6.27 23.67
N LYS A 759 -32.89 -5.95 23.48
CA LYS A 759 -33.34 -4.57 23.17
C LYS A 759 -32.96 -3.56 24.26
N HIS A 760 -32.95 -3.99 25.52
CA HIS A 760 -32.58 -3.16 26.66
C HIS A 760 -31.37 -3.76 27.37
N ILE A 761 -30.27 -3.00 27.41
CA ILE A 761 -29.04 -3.36 28.11
C ILE A 761 -28.95 -2.56 29.42
N PRO A 762 -28.81 -3.19 30.59
CA PRO A 762 -28.95 -2.53 31.88
C PRO A 762 -27.68 -1.79 32.34
N PHE A 763 -27.12 -0.91 31.51
CA PHE A 763 -25.89 -0.17 31.83
C PHE A 763 -26.00 0.68 33.11
N ARG A 764 -27.19 1.13 33.49
CA ARG A 764 -27.42 1.98 34.67
C ARG A 764 -27.50 1.24 36.01
N ASN A 765 -27.40 -0.09 36.03
CA ASN A 765 -27.53 -0.89 37.25
C ASN A 765 -26.36 -0.70 38.25
N SER A 766 -25.20 -0.27 37.76
CA SER A 766 -24.05 0.09 38.57
C SER A 766 -23.30 1.29 37.98
N VAL A 767 -22.52 1.98 38.81
CA VAL A 767 -21.63 3.06 38.38
C VAL A 767 -20.61 2.55 37.36
N LEU A 768 -20.04 1.37 37.59
CA LEU A 768 -19.05 0.76 36.69
C LEU A 768 -19.64 0.50 35.30
N THR A 769 -20.80 -0.14 35.23
CA THR A 769 -21.45 -0.43 33.94
C THR A 769 -21.91 0.84 33.23
N TYR A 770 -22.29 1.88 33.98
CA TYR A 770 -22.72 3.13 33.38
C TYR A 770 -21.53 3.88 32.76
N LEU A 771 -20.38 3.82 33.43
CA LEU A 771 -19.11 4.36 32.96
C LEU A 771 -18.55 3.58 31.76
N LEU A 772 -18.80 2.28 31.69
CA LEU A 772 -18.42 1.41 30.57
C LEU A 772 -19.38 1.48 29.38
N GLN A 773 -20.47 2.25 29.49
CA GLN A 773 -21.53 2.23 28.49
C GLN A 773 -21.04 2.55 27.08
N ASP A 774 -20.18 3.54 26.87
CA ASP A 774 -19.70 3.82 25.50
C ASP A 774 -18.70 2.77 25.03
N SER A 775 -17.91 2.23 25.96
CA SER A 775 -16.93 1.21 25.65
C SER A 775 -17.61 -0.06 25.14
N MET A 776 -18.63 -0.51 25.86
CA MET A 776 -19.36 -1.74 25.55
C MET A 776 -20.63 -1.51 24.70
N GLY A 777 -20.93 -0.25 24.35
CA GLY A 777 -22.05 0.15 23.49
C GLY A 777 -21.67 0.26 22.01
N GLY A 778 -20.46 -0.16 21.63
CA GLY A 778 -19.96 -0.15 20.26
C GLY A 778 -19.28 1.14 19.83
N GLN A 779 -18.89 2.00 20.77
CA GLN A 779 -18.11 3.22 20.47
C GLN A 779 -16.63 3.09 20.80
N ALA A 780 -16.15 1.90 21.21
CA ALA A 780 -14.75 1.64 21.50
C ALA A 780 -14.31 0.25 21.05
N LYS A 781 -13.00 0.10 20.83
CA LYS A 781 -12.35 -1.21 20.73
C LYS A 781 -12.14 -1.74 22.16
N VAL A 782 -12.66 -2.92 22.45
CA VAL A 782 -12.62 -3.47 23.81
C VAL A 782 -11.71 -4.69 23.87
N LEU A 783 -10.80 -4.69 24.84
CA LEU A 783 -9.98 -5.83 25.22
C LEU A 783 -10.20 -6.18 26.68
N MET A 784 -10.54 -7.43 26.94
CA MET A 784 -10.66 -8.00 28.26
C MET A 784 -9.47 -8.94 28.52
N PHE A 785 -8.73 -8.68 29.59
CA PHE A 785 -7.86 -9.68 30.19
C PHE A 785 -8.63 -10.51 31.21
N VAL A 786 -8.72 -11.83 31.02
CA VAL A 786 -9.16 -12.76 32.06
C VAL A 786 -7.93 -13.35 32.77
N CYS A 787 -7.70 -12.92 34.00
CA CYS A 787 -6.58 -13.39 34.83
C CYS A 787 -7.04 -14.54 35.72
N VAL A 788 -6.36 -15.68 35.66
CA VAL A 788 -6.75 -16.90 36.41
C VAL A 788 -5.61 -17.51 37.22
N ASN A 789 -5.96 -18.26 38.26
CA ASN A 789 -5.01 -18.91 39.16
C ASN A 789 -4.96 -20.42 38.89
N PRO A 790 -3.78 -20.99 38.56
CA PRO A 790 -3.64 -22.43 38.30
C PRO A 790 -3.79 -23.33 39.53
N ALA A 791 -3.83 -22.80 40.76
CA ALA A 791 -3.87 -23.62 41.97
C ALA A 791 -5.20 -24.37 42.15
N SER A 792 -5.11 -25.65 42.53
CA SER A 792 -6.25 -26.55 42.67
C SER A 792 -7.40 -26.05 43.56
N TYR A 793 -7.10 -25.36 44.65
CA TYR A 793 -8.12 -24.79 45.54
C TYR A 793 -8.95 -23.65 44.91
N ASN A 794 -8.46 -23.06 43.81
CA ASN A 794 -9.13 -21.99 43.07
C ASN A 794 -9.81 -22.46 41.78
N ALA A 795 -9.93 -23.77 41.55
CA ALA A 795 -10.54 -24.33 40.36
C ALA A 795 -11.93 -23.74 40.04
N SER A 796 -12.79 -23.62 41.05
CA SER A 796 -14.15 -23.11 40.88
C SER A 796 -14.21 -21.64 40.44
N GLU A 797 -13.35 -20.79 41.01
CA GLU A 797 -13.29 -19.36 40.67
C GLU A 797 -12.66 -19.13 39.29
N SER A 798 -11.59 -19.88 38.98
CA SER A 798 -10.95 -19.80 37.66
C SER A 798 -11.91 -20.26 36.57
N ASN A 799 -12.63 -21.38 36.77
CA ASN A 799 -13.68 -21.85 35.86
C ASN A 799 -14.81 -20.79 35.70
N SER A 800 -15.26 -20.17 36.80
CA SER A 800 -16.25 -19.08 36.73
C SER A 800 -15.75 -17.88 35.93
N SER A 801 -14.48 -17.51 36.09
CA SER A 801 -13.85 -16.40 35.37
C SER A 801 -13.71 -16.70 33.86
N LEU A 802 -13.28 -17.91 33.51
CA LEU A 802 -13.16 -18.36 32.12
C LEU A 802 -14.53 -18.45 31.43
N GLN A 803 -15.57 -18.89 32.15
CA GLN A 803 -16.92 -18.94 31.62
C GLN A 803 -17.51 -17.54 31.39
N PHE A 804 -17.22 -16.59 32.28
CA PHE A 804 -17.57 -15.18 32.06
C PHE A 804 -16.87 -14.61 30.82
N ALA A 805 -15.56 -14.83 30.72
CA ALA A 805 -14.73 -14.41 29.59
C ALA A 805 -15.20 -14.99 28.26
N SER A 806 -15.56 -16.28 28.23
CA SER A 806 -16.09 -16.95 27.04
C SER A 806 -17.40 -16.32 26.56
N ARG A 807 -18.30 -15.92 27.48
CA ARG A 807 -19.51 -15.16 27.12
C ARG A 807 -19.18 -13.77 26.57
N ALA A 808 -18.18 -13.10 27.13
CA ALA A 808 -17.75 -11.78 26.66
C ALA A 808 -17.20 -11.82 25.23
N ARG A 809 -16.41 -12.84 24.88
CA ARG A 809 -15.87 -13.05 23.53
C ARG A 809 -16.98 -13.18 22.47
N GLY A 810 -18.12 -13.77 22.83
CA GLY A 810 -19.26 -13.93 21.93
C GLY A 810 -20.05 -12.64 21.64
N VAL A 811 -19.70 -11.50 22.24
CA VAL A 811 -20.41 -10.23 22.04
C VAL A 811 -20.00 -9.59 20.71
N SER A 812 -20.99 -9.27 19.88
CA SER A 812 -20.81 -8.48 18.66
C SER A 812 -21.30 -7.05 18.84
N LEU A 813 -20.38 -6.11 19.03
CA LEU A 813 -20.64 -4.67 18.94
C LEU A 813 -20.67 -4.25 17.44
N GLY A 814 -21.38 -3.18 17.08
CA GLY A 814 -21.43 -2.74 15.68
C GLY A 814 -20.11 -2.15 15.17
N GLN A 815 -20.13 -1.52 13.99
CA GLN A 815 -18.98 -0.74 13.50
C GLN A 815 -18.64 0.42 14.46
N ILE A 816 -17.36 0.53 14.81
CA ILE A 816 -16.83 1.55 15.72
C ILE A 816 -16.65 2.86 14.97
N LYS A 817 -17.16 3.95 15.52
CA LYS A 817 -17.02 5.30 14.93
C LYS A 817 -15.77 6.00 15.48
N LYS A 818 -15.04 6.67 14.60
CA LYS A 818 -13.98 7.61 14.96
C LYS A 818 -14.61 8.88 15.54
N ASN A 819 -14.04 9.42 16.62
CA ASN A 819 -14.52 10.70 17.15
C ASN A 819 -13.97 11.84 16.28
N PRO A 820 -14.86 12.73 15.77
CA PRO A 820 -14.47 13.90 15.01
C PRO A 820 -13.75 14.94 15.86
#